data_AF-A0A2N7LFV9-F1
#
_entry.id   AF-A0A2N7LFV9-F1
#
_cell.length_a   1.000
_cell.length_b   1.000
_cell.length_c   1.000
_cell.angle_alpha   90.00
_cell.angle_beta   90.00
_cell.angle_gamma   90.00
#
_symmetry.space_group_name_H-M   'P 1'
#
loop_
_entity.id
_entity.type
_entity.pdbx_description
1 polymer ?
#
loop_
_entity_poly.entity_id
_entity_poly.type
_entity_poly.pdbx_seq_one_letter_code
_entity_poly.pdbx_strand_id
1 'polypeptide(L)'
;MKTPLMNSWLVQLLSPSLPRRSGALSALRDGMLWLVPCLILSNILIFASSLLDFFSLDEPLLMEGLHQLNGWLTSLYPYFFAASISMMLAIYWRLPRPPIAILNMAYIAVTAQILGHEGQAQATLLLFVGLTMPLYSVPLLSKLERMPFARILETELAGKPVKDSMNLMLPGALVAAVVAVVAFALNALFNYFEFDILLNAFHGMDVENNPIESGCTFAALNSMFWFVGIHGYYALTPMVEPLITALDINRTAVLAGGHAPNVMSLSTLSLFVFVGGAGATLGLSIALIAFSKSKMMRVIAITSIPLGLFNINELLLFGLPIIFNPRLFLPFLFTPLVNVVVTVLVLQMGLVAVPYTLAPMSSPIIINAYVATGGDISAIALQLFIIALNVLIYLPFVRRIDNQAKQQEVYIPSLDTTFTRSEEEAYVLSVDPVREALLRSKEMEDTHKSMALFSNREFYLEYQPQINSITQKVVGMEALIRVRDQRGNVELPAEFLHIFEKANMMSDIDVWVVKNSVAQCEAWIREGLEIPISVNITSPTLTNAQKVGDILLLIERVPGLIHFEITEDTLIQNEIMVGDSIRRLHEAGARVHIDDFGTGYSSLSYLNRFDIDALKIDQSFVAALSNEKGQKVFNGLIAIANELDIKIIVEGVETKEQYAYVSQKADVEVQGWYFSRAIAANDFASFNIQHTATMNANI
;
A
#
# COMPACT_ATOMS: atom_id res chain seq x y z
N MET A 1 24.68 -36.12 20.73
CA MET A 1 23.51 -35.89 21.62
C MET A 1 23.74 -34.61 22.41
N LYS A 2 23.07 -33.51 22.04
CA LYS A 2 22.46 -32.47 22.91
C LYS A 2 22.08 -31.27 22.01
N THR A 3 20.76 -31.10 21.94
CA THR A 3 19.89 -30.11 21.27
C THR A 3 20.34 -28.65 21.22
N PRO A 4 20.00 -27.92 20.14
CA PRO A 4 19.70 -26.49 20.20
C PRO A 4 18.31 -26.21 19.59
N LEU A 5 17.26 -26.24 20.41
CA LEU A 5 15.92 -25.81 20.02
C LEU A 5 15.25 -25.16 21.23
N MET A 6 15.63 -23.91 21.50
CA MET A 6 14.83 -22.91 22.23
C MET A 6 15.63 -21.59 22.17
N ASN A 7 14.93 -20.48 21.91
CA ASN A 7 15.43 -19.08 21.89
C ASN A 7 15.75 -18.42 20.54
N SER A 8 15.24 -18.93 19.41
CA SER A 8 15.31 -18.19 18.12
C SER A 8 14.18 -17.16 17.94
N TRP A 9 13.00 -17.40 18.48
CA TRP A 9 11.81 -16.60 18.15
C TRP A 9 11.67 -15.32 19.01
N LEU A 10 11.93 -15.42 20.32
CA LEU A 10 11.89 -14.31 21.28
C LEU A 10 13.01 -13.27 21.03
N VAL A 11 14.19 -13.73 20.61
CA VAL A 11 15.32 -12.85 20.25
C VAL A 11 15.06 -12.14 18.91
N GLN A 12 14.37 -12.79 17.97
CA GLN A 12 13.92 -12.15 16.72
C GLN A 12 12.83 -11.09 16.94
N LEU A 13 11.95 -11.29 17.94
CA LEU A 13 10.90 -10.33 18.30
C LEU A 13 11.46 -9.02 18.91
N LEU A 14 12.64 -9.09 19.53
CA LEU A 14 13.27 -7.99 20.26
C LEU A 14 14.42 -7.30 19.48
N SER A 15 14.74 -7.76 18.27
CA SER A 15 15.84 -7.19 17.48
C SER A 15 15.44 -5.85 16.79
N PRO A 16 16.29 -4.81 16.79
CA PRO A 16 15.93 -3.47 16.30
C PRO A 16 15.96 -3.32 14.78
N SER A 17 16.35 -4.36 14.04
CA SER A 17 16.64 -4.32 12.61
C SER A 17 15.73 -5.28 11.84
N LEU A 18 14.50 -4.85 11.58
CA LEU A 18 13.63 -5.50 10.59
C LEU A 18 13.06 -4.45 9.63
N PRO A 19 13.67 -4.26 8.45
CA PRO A 19 12.97 -3.68 7.32
C PRO A 19 12.02 -4.74 6.73
N ARG A 20 10.76 -4.35 6.45
CA ARG A 20 9.79 -5.01 5.55
C ARG A 20 8.85 -6.14 6.04
N ARG A 21 8.73 -6.48 7.34
CA ARG A 21 7.70 -7.46 7.80
C ARG A 21 6.61 -6.92 8.76
N SER A 22 6.54 -5.62 9.02
CA SER A 22 5.68 -5.02 10.07
C SER A 22 4.27 -4.55 9.64
N GLY A 23 3.80 -4.87 8.42
CA GLY A 23 2.55 -4.32 7.89
C GLY A 23 1.30 -4.61 8.75
N ALA A 24 1.17 -5.83 9.29
CA ALA A 24 0.02 -6.21 10.11
C ALA A 24 0.00 -5.53 11.49
N LEU A 25 1.16 -5.44 12.16
CA LEU A 25 1.29 -4.73 13.44
C LEU A 25 1.11 -3.22 13.28
N SER A 26 1.59 -2.65 12.17
CA SER A 26 1.29 -1.25 11.84
C SER A 26 -0.20 -1.06 11.57
N ALA A 27 -0.84 -1.95 10.81
CA ALA A 27 -2.27 -1.85 10.51
C ALA A 27 -3.16 -1.95 11.75
N LEU A 28 -2.81 -2.83 12.70
CA LEU A 28 -3.48 -2.90 14.01
C LEU A 28 -3.39 -1.56 14.72
N ARG A 29 -2.17 -1.06 14.88
CA ARG A 29 -1.87 0.20 15.55
C ARG A 29 -2.59 1.38 14.90
N ASP A 30 -2.45 1.51 13.60
CA ASP A 30 -2.98 2.62 12.81
C ASP A 30 -4.52 2.56 12.74
N GLY A 31 -5.10 1.35 12.68
CA GLY A 31 -6.55 1.15 12.78
C GLY A 31 -7.11 1.55 14.13
N MET A 32 -6.43 1.17 15.23
CA MET A 32 -6.84 1.53 16.59
C MET A 32 -6.80 3.04 16.83
N LEU A 33 -5.86 3.77 16.19
CA LEU A 33 -5.81 5.24 16.24
C LEU A 33 -7.08 5.89 15.68
N TRP A 34 -7.74 5.28 14.69
CA TRP A 34 -8.97 5.82 14.12
C TRP A 34 -10.15 5.76 15.10
N LEU A 35 -10.04 4.99 16.19
CA LEU A 35 -11.07 4.84 17.20
C LEU A 35 -10.92 5.79 18.40
N VAL A 36 -9.82 6.55 18.44
CA VAL A 36 -9.56 7.53 19.51
C VAL A 36 -10.76 8.46 19.76
N PRO A 37 -11.46 9.02 18.76
CA PRO A 37 -12.65 9.85 19.01
C PRO A 37 -13.77 9.11 19.75
N CYS A 38 -14.02 7.84 19.41
CA CYS A 38 -15.04 7.02 20.07
C CYS A 38 -14.64 6.67 21.51
N LEU A 39 -13.35 6.43 21.75
CA LEU A 39 -12.80 6.20 23.10
C LEU A 39 -12.92 7.46 23.96
N ILE A 40 -12.59 8.63 23.42
CA ILE A 40 -12.75 9.91 24.12
C ILE A 40 -14.21 10.12 24.52
N LEU A 41 -15.16 9.86 23.62
CA LEU A 41 -16.58 10.02 23.90
C LEU A 41 -17.06 9.09 25.03
N SER A 42 -16.69 7.81 25.00
CA SER A 42 -16.98 6.86 26.08
C SER A 42 -16.40 7.33 27.42
N ASN A 43 -15.15 7.79 27.39
CA ASN A 43 -14.46 8.28 28.57
C ASN A 43 -15.09 9.55 29.15
N ILE A 44 -15.64 10.44 28.32
CA ILE A 44 -16.40 11.62 28.78
C ILE A 44 -17.69 11.19 29.50
N LEU A 45 -18.40 10.17 29.00
CA LEU A 45 -19.62 9.66 29.64
C LEU A 45 -19.32 9.06 31.02
N ILE A 46 -18.26 8.23 31.11
CA ILE A 46 -17.80 7.66 32.38
C ILE A 46 -17.37 8.79 33.33
N PHE A 47 -16.57 9.74 32.85
CA PHE A 47 -16.12 10.89 33.62
C PHE A 47 -17.28 11.73 34.18
N ALA A 48 -18.30 11.99 33.35
CA ALA A 48 -19.50 12.71 33.79
C ALA A 48 -20.25 11.96 34.90
N SER A 49 -20.45 10.64 34.75
CA SER A 49 -21.09 9.83 35.80
C SER A 49 -20.28 9.85 37.10
N SER A 50 -18.95 9.79 36.96
CA SER A 50 -18.03 9.78 38.09
C SER A 50 -18.01 11.09 38.87
N LEU A 51 -18.20 12.22 38.19
CA LEU A 51 -18.34 13.53 38.85
C LEU A 51 -19.63 13.63 39.65
N LEU A 52 -20.74 13.11 39.13
CA LEU A 52 -22.03 13.09 39.85
C LEU A 52 -21.91 12.29 41.14
N ASP A 53 -21.33 11.09 41.06
CA ASP A 53 -21.08 10.21 42.21
C ASP A 53 -20.13 10.86 43.22
N PHE A 54 -19.02 11.43 42.75
CA PHE A 54 -18.02 12.09 43.59
C PHE A 54 -18.59 13.29 44.37
N PHE A 55 -19.46 14.11 43.76
CA PHE A 55 -20.10 15.24 44.45
C PHE A 55 -21.36 14.84 45.23
N SER A 56 -21.70 13.55 45.28
CA SER A 56 -22.92 13.04 45.94
C SER A 56 -24.19 13.74 45.43
N LEU A 57 -24.22 14.04 44.12
CA LEU A 57 -25.39 14.61 43.46
C LEU A 57 -26.38 13.47 43.16
N ASP A 58 -27.49 13.43 43.88
CA ASP A 58 -28.47 12.33 43.84
C ASP A 58 -29.38 12.42 42.59
N GLU A 59 -28.79 12.13 41.42
CA GLU A 59 -29.45 12.15 40.11
C GLU A 59 -29.41 10.75 39.46
N PRO A 60 -30.11 9.75 40.03
CA PRO A 60 -30.00 8.35 39.61
C PRO A 60 -30.41 8.13 38.15
N LEU A 61 -31.39 8.88 37.65
CA LEU A 61 -31.85 8.78 36.26
C LEU A 61 -30.78 9.25 35.27
N LEU A 62 -30.04 10.31 35.61
CA LEU A 62 -28.95 10.82 34.78
C LEU A 62 -27.76 9.86 34.80
N MET A 63 -27.38 9.35 35.98
CA MET A 63 -26.30 8.37 36.11
C MET A 63 -26.61 7.08 35.33
N GLU A 64 -27.83 6.55 35.48
CA GLU A 64 -28.26 5.37 34.74
C GLU A 64 -28.23 5.63 33.22
N GLY A 65 -28.73 6.79 32.77
CA GLY A 65 -28.67 7.19 31.37
C GLY A 65 -27.25 7.27 30.81
N LEU A 66 -26.30 7.85 31.55
CA LEU A 66 -24.89 7.91 31.17
C LEU A 66 -24.24 6.52 31.09
N HIS A 67 -24.53 5.65 32.06
CA HIS A 67 -24.03 4.27 32.05
C HIS A 67 -24.61 3.44 30.90
N GLN A 68 -25.90 3.58 30.62
CA GLN A 68 -26.54 2.90 29.49
C GLN A 68 -25.95 3.36 28.14
N LEU A 69 -25.80 4.67 27.94
CA LEU A 69 -25.16 5.23 26.74
C LEU A 69 -23.73 4.71 26.57
N ASN A 70 -22.96 4.66 27.66
CA ASN A 70 -21.60 4.12 27.63
C ASN A 70 -21.59 2.62 27.29
N GLY A 71 -22.53 1.85 27.84
CA GLY A 71 -22.71 0.43 27.55
C GLY A 71 -23.01 0.17 26.07
N TRP A 72 -23.92 0.95 25.47
CA TRP A 72 -24.22 0.87 24.04
C TRP A 72 -23.04 1.27 23.16
N LEU A 73 -22.25 2.26 23.55
CA LEU A 73 -21.06 2.65 22.81
C LEU A 73 -19.97 1.57 22.88
N THR A 74 -19.78 0.97 24.06
CA THR A 74 -18.79 -0.08 24.30
C THR A 74 -19.13 -1.37 23.54
N SER A 75 -20.42 -1.71 23.41
CA SER A 75 -20.86 -2.90 22.66
C SER A 75 -20.53 -2.81 21.15
N LEU A 76 -20.28 -1.61 20.63
CA LEU A 76 -19.88 -1.39 19.24
C LEU A 76 -18.37 -1.55 19.00
N TYR A 77 -17.54 -1.58 20.05
CA TYR A 77 -16.09 -1.63 19.91
C TYR A 77 -15.56 -2.82 19.10
N PRO A 78 -16.04 -4.07 19.27
CA PRO A 78 -15.59 -5.18 18.43
C PRO A 78 -15.76 -4.92 16.93
N TYR A 79 -16.86 -4.26 16.55
CA TYR A 79 -17.15 -3.89 15.17
C TYR A 79 -16.25 -2.76 14.67
N PHE A 80 -16.05 -1.74 15.49
CA PHE A 80 -15.16 -0.62 15.19
C PHE A 80 -13.70 -1.06 15.02
N PHE A 81 -13.22 -1.96 15.89
CA PHE A 81 -11.90 -2.58 15.74
C PHE A 81 -11.81 -3.36 14.44
N ALA A 82 -12.77 -4.24 14.16
CA ALA A 82 -12.77 -5.02 12.93
C ALA A 82 -12.80 -4.14 11.67
N ALA A 83 -13.63 -3.09 11.65
CA ALA A 83 -13.73 -2.16 10.52
C ALA A 83 -12.42 -1.38 10.31
N SER A 84 -11.92 -0.71 11.36
CA SER A 84 -10.74 0.16 11.26
C SER A 84 -9.47 -0.60 10.90
N ILE A 85 -9.22 -1.75 11.54
CA ILE A 85 -8.05 -2.59 11.26
C ILE A 85 -8.15 -3.20 9.86
N SER A 86 -9.32 -3.69 9.46
CA SER A 86 -9.49 -4.28 8.13
C SER A 86 -9.35 -3.25 7.00
N MET A 87 -9.77 -1.99 7.20
CA MET A 87 -9.48 -0.89 6.26
C MET A 87 -7.98 -0.66 6.10
N MET A 88 -7.21 -0.64 7.20
CA MET A 88 -5.75 -0.50 7.12
C MET A 88 -5.11 -1.68 6.41
N LEU A 89 -5.53 -2.90 6.72
CA LEU A 89 -5.05 -4.11 6.05
C LEU A 89 -5.42 -4.13 4.55
N ALA A 90 -6.59 -3.63 4.18
CA ALA A 90 -7.04 -3.58 2.79
C ALA A 90 -6.06 -2.79 1.90
N ILE A 91 -5.43 -1.73 2.43
CA ILE A 91 -4.37 -0.97 1.74
C ILE A 91 -3.19 -1.89 1.38
N TYR A 92 -2.67 -2.63 2.36
CA TYR A 92 -1.54 -3.54 2.14
C TYR A 92 -1.86 -4.66 1.15
N TRP A 93 -3.11 -5.15 1.17
CA TRP A 93 -3.57 -6.26 0.33
C TRP A 93 -4.17 -5.82 -1.01
N ARG A 94 -4.19 -4.50 -1.28
CA ARG A 94 -4.76 -3.87 -2.49
C ARG A 94 -6.23 -4.26 -2.71
N LEU A 95 -7.02 -4.19 -1.65
CA LEU A 95 -8.46 -4.47 -1.65
C LEU A 95 -9.28 -3.19 -1.46
N PRO A 96 -10.55 -3.14 -1.91
CA PRO A 96 -11.41 -1.97 -1.74
C PRO A 96 -11.76 -1.79 -0.25
N ARG A 97 -11.44 -0.63 0.33
CA ARG A 97 -11.50 -0.43 1.80
C ARG A 97 -12.92 -0.50 2.37
N PRO A 98 -13.94 0.21 1.82
CA PRO A 98 -15.28 0.19 2.40
C PRO A 98 -15.94 -1.21 2.39
N PRO A 99 -15.94 -1.98 1.27
CA PRO A 99 -16.48 -3.33 1.27
C PRO A 99 -15.80 -4.27 2.27
N ILE A 100 -14.47 -4.19 2.40
CA ILE A 100 -13.71 -5.01 3.35
C ILE A 100 -14.08 -4.68 4.80
N ALA A 101 -14.26 -3.39 5.13
CA ALA A 101 -14.70 -2.98 6.45
C ALA A 101 -16.09 -3.53 6.79
N ILE A 102 -17.04 -3.38 5.87
CA ILE A 102 -18.42 -3.85 6.03
C ILE A 102 -18.46 -5.38 6.19
N LEU A 103 -17.71 -6.13 5.36
CA LEU A 103 -17.62 -7.59 5.49
C LEU A 103 -17.07 -8.01 6.86
N ASN A 104 -16.01 -7.35 7.33
CA ASN A 104 -15.42 -7.66 8.63
C ASN A 104 -16.35 -7.30 9.80
N MET A 105 -17.14 -6.22 9.71
CA MET A 105 -18.20 -5.95 10.69
C MET A 105 -19.28 -7.03 10.67
N ALA A 106 -19.69 -7.49 9.49
CA ALA A 106 -20.67 -8.58 9.36
C ALA A 106 -20.14 -9.90 9.96
N TYR A 107 -18.85 -10.19 9.78
CA TYR A 107 -18.19 -11.35 10.39
C TYR A 107 -18.17 -11.29 11.92
N ILE A 108 -17.99 -10.11 12.50
CA ILE A 108 -18.13 -9.92 13.95
C ILE A 108 -19.59 -10.12 14.39
N ALA A 109 -20.57 -9.63 13.63
CA ALA A 109 -21.98 -9.86 13.94
C ALA A 109 -22.32 -11.36 13.99
N VAL A 110 -21.84 -12.12 13.01
CA VAL A 110 -22.01 -13.59 12.97
C VAL A 110 -21.31 -14.24 14.16
N THR A 111 -20.08 -13.82 14.47
CA THR A 111 -19.32 -14.37 15.60
C THR A 111 -20.00 -14.09 16.94
N ALA A 112 -20.58 -12.89 17.12
CA ALA A 112 -21.33 -12.52 18.32
C ALA A 112 -22.53 -13.46 18.56
N GLN A 113 -23.26 -13.82 17.50
CA GLN A 113 -24.37 -14.77 17.60
C GLN A 113 -23.90 -16.19 17.97
N ILE A 114 -22.72 -16.61 17.51
CA ILE A 114 -22.16 -17.94 17.82
C ILE A 114 -21.64 -18.03 19.26
N LEU A 115 -20.98 -16.97 19.74
CA LEU A 115 -20.43 -16.93 21.10
C LEU A 115 -21.50 -16.74 22.18
N GLY A 116 -22.65 -16.17 21.85
CA GLY A 116 -23.71 -15.85 22.81
C GLY A 116 -23.47 -14.52 23.55
N HIS A 117 -24.51 -14.04 24.24
CA HIS A 117 -24.54 -12.72 24.88
C HIS A 117 -24.62 -12.77 26.42
N GLU A 118 -24.45 -13.93 27.04
CA GLU A 118 -24.86 -14.12 28.44
C GLU A 118 -23.75 -13.88 29.48
N GLY A 119 -22.57 -13.37 29.09
CA GLY A 119 -21.52 -13.07 30.07
C GLY A 119 -20.45 -12.05 29.67
N GLN A 120 -19.86 -11.38 30.68
CA GLN A 120 -18.75 -10.44 30.49
C GLN A 120 -17.52 -11.10 29.83
N ALA A 121 -17.27 -12.37 30.09
CA ALA A 121 -16.17 -13.11 29.47
C ALA A 121 -16.38 -13.31 27.97
N GLN A 122 -17.61 -13.58 27.52
CA GLN A 122 -17.97 -13.66 26.10
C GLN A 122 -17.83 -12.30 25.40
N ALA A 123 -18.22 -11.20 26.07
CA ALA A 123 -18.01 -9.85 25.54
C ALA A 123 -16.52 -9.51 25.36
N THR A 124 -15.67 -9.93 26.32
CA THR A 124 -14.22 -9.76 26.24
C THR A 124 -13.62 -10.61 25.11
N LEU A 125 -14.10 -11.84 24.93
CA LEU A 125 -13.71 -12.70 23.82
C LEU A 125 -14.10 -12.09 22.48
N LEU A 126 -15.30 -11.52 22.36
CA LEU A 126 -15.75 -10.86 21.13
C LEU A 126 -14.89 -9.64 20.78
N LEU A 127 -14.48 -8.85 21.78
CA LEU A 127 -13.53 -7.75 21.61
C LEU A 127 -12.20 -8.25 21.04
N PHE A 128 -11.69 -9.35 21.58
CA PHE A 128 -10.46 -9.99 21.08
C PHE A 128 -10.60 -10.49 19.65
N VAL A 129 -11.74 -11.08 19.29
CA VAL A 129 -12.04 -11.44 17.90
C VAL A 129 -12.05 -10.18 17.01
N GLY A 130 -12.64 -9.07 17.46
CA GLY A 130 -12.62 -7.79 16.75
C GLY A 130 -11.22 -7.30 16.37
N LEU A 131 -10.25 -7.49 17.27
CA LEU A 131 -8.85 -7.13 17.04
C LEU A 131 -8.10 -8.11 16.13
N THR A 132 -8.35 -9.41 16.28
CA THR A 132 -7.53 -10.46 15.66
C THR A 132 -8.09 -11.00 14.36
N MET A 133 -9.41 -11.02 14.19
CA MET A 133 -10.07 -11.56 13.00
C MET A 133 -9.62 -10.90 11.68
N PRO A 134 -9.47 -9.56 11.59
CA PRO A 134 -9.00 -8.90 10.37
C PRO A 134 -7.64 -9.44 9.88
N LEU A 135 -6.79 -9.92 10.80
CA LEU A 135 -5.45 -10.41 10.51
C LEU A 135 -5.45 -11.67 9.64
N TYR A 136 -6.53 -12.45 9.66
CA TYR A 136 -6.66 -13.64 8.81
C TYR A 136 -7.75 -13.48 7.74
N SER A 137 -8.84 -12.77 8.02
CA SER A 137 -9.95 -12.61 7.07
C SER A 137 -9.54 -11.80 5.84
N VAL A 138 -8.78 -10.70 6.01
CA VAL A 138 -8.38 -9.81 4.91
C VAL A 138 -7.36 -10.48 3.97
N PRO A 139 -6.28 -11.13 4.46
CA PRO A 139 -5.40 -11.92 3.59
C PRO A 139 -6.12 -13.03 2.84
N LEU A 140 -7.09 -13.69 3.48
CA LEU A 140 -7.85 -14.77 2.86
C LEU A 140 -8.75 -14.24 1.74
N LEU A 141 -9.46 -13.13 1.99
CA LEU A 141 -10.24 -12.42 0.97
C LEU A 141 -9.38 -12.05 -0.23
N SER A 142 -8.18 -11.50 0.00
CA SER A 142 -7.24 -11.13 -1.06
C SER A 142 -6.79 -12.33 -1.90
N LYS A 143 -6.47 -13.45 -1.25
CA LYS A 143 -6.07 -14.68 -1.97
C LYS A 143 -7.21 -15.24 -2.81
N LEU A 144 -8.43 -15.23 -2.28
CA LEU A 144 -9.60 -15.76 -2.97
C LEU A 144 -10.06 -14.87 -4.14
N GLU A 145 -10.06 -13.55 -3.98
CA GLU A 145 -10.43 -12.60 -5.06
C GLU A 145 -9.52 -12.72 -6.29
N ARG A 146 -8.25 -13.09 -6.08
CA ARG A 146 -7.29 -13.32 -7.18
C ARG A 146 -7.49 -14.63 -7.93
N MET A 147 -8.32 -15.54 -7.41
CA MET A 147 -8.57 -16.83 -8.06
C MET A 147 -9.57 -16.64 -9.20
N PRO A 148 -9.33 -17.27 -10.37
CA PRO A 148 -10.16 -17.05 -11.55
C PRO A 148 -11.62 -17.49 -11.33
N PHE A 149 -11.87 -18.54 -10.55
CA PHE A 149 -13.24 -19.00 -10.25
C PHE A 149 -14.06 -18.03 -9.39
N ALA A 150 -13.40 -17.09 -8.71
CA ALA A 150 -14.05 -16.15 -7.79
C ALA A 150 -14.42 -14.83 -8.45
N ARG A 151 -13.96 -14.58 -9.68
CA ARG A 151 -14.24 -13.36 -10.44
C ARG A 151 -15.52 -13.53 -11.23
N ILE A 152 -16.57 -12.81 -10.82
CA ILE A 152 -17.89 -12.81 -11.46
C ILE A 152 -17.90 -11.84 -12.65
N LEU A 153 -17.20 -10.71 -12.52
CA LEU A 153 -17.10 -9.67 -13.53
C LEU A 153 -15.64 -9.42 -13.93
N GLU A 154 -15.33 -9.68 -15.19
CA GLU A 154 -14.02 -9.37 -15.78
C GLU A 154 -13.97 -7.93 -16.30
N THR A 155 -15.08 -7.43 -16.83
CA THR A 155 -15.20 -6.11 -17.48
C THR A 155 -15.78 -5.04 -16.56
N GLU A 156 -15.31 -3.79 -16.67
CA GLU A 156 -15.79 -2.62 -15.91
C GLU A 156 -17.09 -2.01 -16.49
N LEU A 157 -18.04 -2.85 -16.91
CA LEU A 157 -19.27 -2.41 -17.58
C LEU A 157 -20.14 -1.46 -16.73
N ALA A 158 -20.04 -1.53 -15.40
CA ALA A 158 -20.81 -0.73 -14.44
C ALA A 158 -19.93 0.14 -13.52
N GLY A 159 -18.67 0.38 -13.90
CA GLY A 159 -17.69 1.08 -13.09
C GLY A 159 -16.95 0.19 -12.09
N LYS A 160 -15.73 0.61 -11.72
CA LYS A 160 -14.82 -0.14 -10.85
C LYS A 160 -15.38 -0.45 -9.45
N PRO A 161 -16.10 0.46 -8.74
CA PRO A 161 -16.64 0.13 -7.42
C PRO A 161 -17.64 -1.04 -7.43
N VAL A 162 -18.44 -1.15 -8.49
CA VAL A 162 -19.42 -2.24 -8.66
C VAL A 162 -18.69 -3.55 -8.94
N LYS A 163 -17.72 -3.53 -9.86
CA LYS A 163 -16.87 -4.71 -10.15
C LYS A 163 -16.15 -5.21 -8.90
N ASP A 164 -15.49 -4.32 -8.17
CA ASP A 164 -14.74 -4.65 -6.95
C ASP A 164 -15.66 -5.24 -5.87
N SER A 165 -16.88 -4.72 -5.73
CA SER A 165 -17.88 -5.24 -4.78
C SER A 165 -18.42 -6.62 -5.19
N MET A 166 -18.72 -6.83 -6.48
CA MET A 166 -19.25 -8.10 -6.96
C MET A 166 -18.22 -9.22 -6.92
N ASN A 167 -16.96 -8.92 -7.25
CA ASN A 167 -15.87 -9.90 -7.18
C ASN A 167 -15.51 -10.29 -5.74
N LEU A 168 -15.98 -9.54 -4.73
CA LEU A 168 -15.86 -9.91 -3.32
C LEU A 168 -17.01 -10.79 -2.81
N MET A 169 -18.10 -11.01 -3.56
CA MET A 169 -19.25 -11.77 -3.07
C MET A 169 -18.89 -13.23 -2.73
N LEU A 170 -18.27 -13.96 -3.67
CA LEU A 170 -17.90 -15.36 -3.45
C LEU A 170 -16.75 -15.51 -2.43
N PRO A 171 -15.63 -14.75 -2.54
CA PRO A 171 -14.62 -14.72 -1.49
C PRO A 171 -15.22 -14.40 -0.12
N GLY A 172 -16.13 -13.43 -0.07
CA GLY A 172 -16.82 -12.98 1.13
C GLY A 172 -17.61 -14.10 1.82
N ALA A 173 -18.36 -14.88 1.04
CA ALA A 173 -19.13 -16.01 1.56
C ALA A 173 -18.22 -17.15 2.06
N LEU A 174 -17.15 -17.47 1.33
CA LEU A 174 -16.20 -18.51 1.72
C LEU A 174 -15.45 -18.14 3.01
N VAL A 175 -15.01 -16.88 3.12
CA VAL A 175 -14.38 -16.38 4.35
C VAL A 175 -15.37 -16.34 5.51
N ALA A 176 -16.64 -16.02 5.28
CA ALA A 176 -17.67 -16.07 6.31
C ALA A 176 -17.80 -17.48 6.92
N ALA A 177 -17.76 -18.53 6.08
CA ALA A 177 -17.77 -19.91 6.54
C ALA A 177 -16.55 -20.24 7.41
N VAL A 178 -15.36 -19.79 7.01
CA VAL A 178 -14.13 -19.95 7.79
C VAL A 178 -14.24 -19.23 9.14
N VAL A 179 -14.74 -17.99 9.16
CA VAL A 179 -14.96 -17.23 10.40
C VAL A 179 -15.94 -17.98 11.32
N ALA A 180 -17.04 -18.51 10.78
CA ALA A 180 -18.00 -19.26 11.57
C ALA A 180 -17.37 -20.51 12.20
N VAL A 181 -16.56 -21.27 11.43
CA VAL A 181 -15.82 -22.44 11.95
C VAL A 181 -14.87 -22.04 13.08
N VAL A 182 -14.12 -20.94 12.91
CA VAL A 182 -13.23 -20.42 13.95
C VAL A 182 -14.03 -20.00 15.19
N ALA A 183 -15.17 -19.33 15.02
CA ALA A 183 -16.04 -18.91 16.12
C ALA A 183 -16.61 -20.11 16.89
N PHE A 184 -17.08 -21.15 16.21
CA PHE A 184 -17.54 -22.39 16.85
C PHE A 184 -16.41 -23.09 17.61
N ALA A 185 -15.21 -23.15 17.01
CA ALA A 185 -14.04 -23.73 17.68
C ALA A 185 -13.65 -22.93 18.93
N LEU A 186 -13.67 -21.59 18.86
CA LEU A 186 -13.42 -20.72 20.02
C LEU A 186 -14.48 -20.89 21.10
N ASN A 187 -15.77 -20.96 20.74
CA ASN A 187 -16.84 -21.22 21.71
C ASN A 187 -16.66 -22.58 22.39
N ALA A 188 -16.40 -23.63 21.61
CA ALA A 188 -16.16 -24.96 22.14
C ALA A 188 -14.93 -25.00 23.06
N LEU A 189 -13.85 -24.32 22.67
CA LEU A 189 -12.64 -24.19 23.48
C LEU A 189 -12.93 -23.45 24.80
N PHE A 190 -13.66 -22.34 24.72
CA PHE A 190 -14.03 -21.54 25.88
C PHE A 190 -14.93 -22.31 26.86
N ASN A 191 -15.86 -23.14 26.35
CA ASN A 191 -16.72 -23.98 27.19
C ASN A 191 -15.99 -25.25 27.69
N TYR A 192 -14.98 -25.74 26.96
CA TYR A 192 -14.20 -26.93 27.34
C TYR A 192 -13.15 -26.61 28.42
N PHE A 193 -12.46 -25.48 28.28
CA PHE A 193 -11.68 -24.91 29.38
C PHE A 193 -12.68 -24.29 30.35
N GLU A 194 -13.27 -25.10 31.24
CA GLU A 194 -13.86 -24.55 32.46
C GLU A 194 -12.81 -23.61 33.05
N PHE A 195 -13.07 -22.30 32.98
CA PHE A 195 -12.18 -21.27 33.52
C PHE A 195 -11.92 -21.51 35.02
N ASP A 196 -12.68 -22.41 35.66
CA ASP A 196 -12.47 -23.00 36.98
C ASP A 196 -11.05 -23.50 37.25
N ILE A 197 -10.27 -23.99 36.27
CA ILE A 197 -8.86 -24.38 36.56
C ILE A 197 -7.99 -23.14 36.78
N LEU A 198 -8.17 -22.08 35.98
CA LEU A 198 -7.54 -20.78 36.20
C LEU A 198 -8.07 -20.15 37.48
N LEU A 199 -9.40 -20.13 37.66
CA LEU A 199 -10.10 -19.63 38.84
C LEU A 199 -9.59 -20.31 40.12
N ASN A 200 -9.44 -21.63 40.14
CA ASN A 200 -8.96 -22.39 41.30
C ASN A 200 -7.47 -22.15 41.59
N ALA A 201 -6.64 -21.97 40.54
CA ALA A 201 -5.26 -21.55 40.72
C ALA A 201 -5.17 -20.13 41.32
N PHE A 202 -6.16 -19.27 41.05
CA PHE A 202 -6.22 -17.89 41.53
C PHE A 202 -6.98 -17.69 42.85
N HIS A 203 -7.97 -18.52 43.18
CA HIS A 203 -8.61 -18.59 44.50
C HIS A 203 -7.62 -19.03 45.58
N GLY A 204 -6.53 -19.70 45.20
CA GLY A 204 -5.39 -19.99 46.08
C GLY A 204 -4.43 -18.82 46.30
N MET A 205 -4.67 -17.63 45.73
CA MET A 205 -3.85 -16.45 46.03
C MET A 205 -4.11 -15.98 47.45
N ASP A 206 -3.12 -16.20 48.30
CA ASP A 206 -3.12 -15.72 49.67
C ASP A 206 -2.75 -14.23 49.71
N VAL A 207 -3.74 -13.37 49.43
CA VAL A 207 -3.57 -11.91 49.40
C VAL A 207 -3.15 -11.37 50.77
N GLU A 208 -3.60 -12.02 51.84
CA GLU A 208 -3.31 -11.65 53.23
C GLU A 208 -1.86 -11.95 53.60
N ASN A 209 -1.37 -13.17 53.36
CA ASN A 209 -0.02 -13.56 53.76
C ASN A 209 1.05 -13.24 52.70
N ASN A 210 0.68 -13.17 51.41
CA ASN A 210 1.60 -12.90 50.30
C ASN A 210 1.14 -11.69 49.45
N PRO A 211 1.10 -10.47 50.04
CA PRO A 211 0.57 -9.27 49.37
C PRO A 211 1.41 -8.83 48.17
N ILE A 212 2.74 -8.98 48.24
CA ILE A 212 3.64 -8.60 47.14
C ILE A 212 3.46 -9.54 45.95
N GLU A 213 3.45 -10.85 46.18
CA GLU A 213 3.30 -11.86 45.12
C GLU A 213 1.95 -11.72 44.43
N SER A 214 0.87 -11.62 45.20
CA SER A 214 -0.49 -11.45 44.68
C SER A 214 -0.63 -10.16 43.88
N GLY A 215 -0.15 -9.04 44.43
CA GLY A 215 -0.16 -7.74 43.75
C GLY A 215 0.67 -7.73 42.47
N CYS A 216 1.88 -8.30 42.49
CA CYS A 216 2.74 -8.38 41.32
C CYS A 216 2.15 -9.28 40.23
N THR A 217 1.55 -10.41 40.59
CA THR A 217 0.90 -11.32 39.65
C THR A 217 -0.26 -10.63 38.95
N PHE A 218 -1.15 -9.96 39.69
CA PHE A 218 -2.22 -9.17 39.12
C PHE A 218 -1.68 -8.04 38.23
N ALA A 219 -0.67 -7.31 38.70
CA ALA A 219 -0.06 -6.20 37.97
C ALA A 219 0.57 -6.63 36.64
N ALA A 220 1.27 -7.76 36.63
CA ALA A 220 1.87 -8.33 35.43
C ALA A 220 0.80 -8.73 34.41
N LEU A 221 -0.19 -9.52 34.83
CA LEU A 221 -1.25 -10.00 33.93
C LEU A 221 -2.09 -8.84 33.40
N ASN A 222 -2.47 -7.88 34.24
CA ASN A 222 -3.24 -6.71 33.83
C ASN A 222 -2.47 -5.92 32.75
N SER A 223 -1.18 -5.68 32.96
CA SER A 223 -0.33 -4.97 32.01
C SER A 223 -0.13 -5.77 30.71
N MET A 224 -0.03 -7.10 30.78
CA MET A 224 0.06 -7.94 29.59
C MET A 224 -1.21 -7.90 28.74
N PHE A 225 -2.39 -7.99 29.36
CA PHE A 225 -3.66 -7.86 28.64
C PHE A 225 -3.78 -6.50 27.97
N TRP A 226 -3.52 -5.42 28.72
CA TRP A 226 -3.55 -4.07 28.15
C TRP A 226 -2.53 -3.87 27.02
N PHE A 227 -1.35 -4.49 27.12
CA PHE A 227 -0.35 -4.42 26.06
C PHE A 227 -0.81 -5.03 24.73
N VAL A 228 -1.69 -6.04 24.78
CA VAL A 228 -2.29 -6.65 23.57
C VAL A 228 -3.65 -6.04 23.21
N GLY A 229 -4.06 -4.96 23.89
CA GLY A 229 -5.32 -4.26 23.63
C GLY A 229 -6.55 -4.90 24.28
N ILE A 230 -6.37 -5.84 25.22
CA ILE A 230 -7.44 -6.42 26.03
C ILE A 230 -7.54 -5.64 27.35
N HIS A 231 -8.75 -5.28 27.76
CA HIS A 231 -8.96 -4.55 29.00
C HIS A 231 -8.68 -5.44 30.22
N GLY A 232 -7.54 -5.21 30.88
CA GLY A 232 -7.01 -6.13 31.91
C GLY A 232 -7.94 -6.37 33.11
N TYR A 233 -8.66 -5.34 33.59
CA TYR A 233 -9.62 -5.50 34.70
C TYR A 233 -10.70 -6.56 34.40
N TYR A 234 -11.34 -6.49 33.22
CA TYR A 234 -12.39 -7.43 32.83
C TYR A 234 -11.85 -8.81 32.48
N ALA A 235 -10.64 -8.87 31.89
CA ALA A 235 -9.97 -10.14 31.65
C ALA A 235 -9.58 -10.85 32.96
N LEU A 236 -9.42 -10.09 34.05
CA LEU A 236 -9.00 -10.57 35.36
C LEU A 236 -10.11 -10.52 36.41
N THR A 237 -11.38 -10.39 36.03
CA THR A 237 -12.51 -10.38 36.98
C THR A 237 -12.41 -11.50 38.04
N PRO A 238 -12.03 -12.75 37.71
CA PRO A 238 -11.82 -13.79 38.72
C PRO A 238 -10.77 -13.48 39.79
N MET A 239 -9.73 -12.72 39.44
CA MET A 239 -8.69 -12.29 40.37
C MET A 239 -9.08 -11.04 41.16
N VAL A 240 -10.13 -10.33 40.76
CA VAL A 240 -10.63 -9.13 41.44
C VAL A 240 -11.40 -9.48 42.71
N GLU A 241 -12.14 -10.59 42.72
CA GLU A 241 -12.99 -10.96 43.86
C GLU A 241 -12.23 -11.11 45.19
N PRO A 242 -11.10 -11.86 45.28
CA PRO A 242 -10.30 -11.92 46.51
C PRO A 242 -9.80 -10.54 46.98
N LEU A 243 -9.51 -9.63 46.05
CA LEU A 243 -9.05 -8.26 46.36
C LEU A 243 -10.18 -7.37 46.88
N ILE A 244 -11.43 -7.61 46.46
CA ILE A 244 -12.63 -6.96 47.01
C ILE A 244 -12.88 -7.50 48.42
N THR A 245 -12.82 -8.82 48.62
CA THR A 245 -13.01 -9.44 49.94
C THR A 245 -12.00 -8.88 50.96
N ALA A 246 -10.72 -8.75 50.57
CA ALA A 246 -9.69 -8.14 51.42
C ALA A 246 -10.03 -6.68 51.82
N LEU A 247 -10.62 -5.91 50.89
CA LEU A 247 -11.06 -4.54 51.14
C LEU A 247 -12.26 -4.47 52.10
N ASP A 248 -13.23 -5.37 51.96
CA ASP A 248 -14.39 -5.44 52.85
C ASP A 248 -13.99 -5.84 54.28
N ILE A 249 -13.00 -6.73 54.42
CA ILE A 249 -12.39 -7.06 55.72
C ILE A 249 -11.73 -5.80 56.33
N ASN A 250 -10.97 -5.03 55.54
CA ASN A 250 -10.40 -3.77 56.01
C ASN A 250 -11.48 -2.79 56.49
N ARG A 251 -12.53 -2.62 55.68
CA ARG A 251 -13.65 -1.71 55.97
C ARG A 251 -14.32 -2.08 57.29
N THR A 252 -14.65 -3.35 57.46
CA THR A 252 -15.33 -3.84 58.67
C THR A 252 -14.44 -3.74 59.91
N ALA A 253 -13.15 -4.06 59.81
CA ALA A 253 -12.20 -3.92 60.91
C ALA A 253 -12.03 -2.46 61.38
N VAL A 254 -11.94 -1.50 60.44
CA VAL A 254 -11.82 -0.07 60.76
C VAL A 254 -13.12 0.48 61.34
N LEU A 255 -14.29 0.09 60.81
CA LEU A 255 -15.59 0.49 61.36
C LEU A 255 -15.83 -0.05 62.77
N ALA A 256 -15.23 -1.19 63.11
CA ALA A 256 -15.21 -1.73 64.48
C ALA A 256 -14.21 -1.02 65.42
N GLY A 257 -13.51 0.02 64.95
CA GLY A 257 -12.50 0.76 65.72
C GLY A 257 -11.10 0.14 65.71
N GLY A 258 -10.88 -0.90 64.90
CA GLY A 258 -9.59 -1.55 64.72
C GLY A 258 -8.74 -0.95 63.60
N HIS A 259 -7.73 -1.70 63.16
CA HIS A 259 -6.88 -1.35 62.01
C HIS A 259 -7.16 -2.28 60.83
N ALA A 260 -7.01 -1.77 59.61
CA ALA A 260 -7.16 -2.55 58.39
C ALA A 260 -6.02 -3.58 58.26
N PRO A 261 -6.31 -4.90 58.26
CA PRO A 261 -5.27 -5.93 58.29
C PRO A 261 -4.64 -6.21 56.92
N ASN A 262 -5.39 -6.04 55.83
CA ASN A 262 -4.94 -6.41 54.49
C ASN A 262 -4.30 -5.24 53.77
N VAL A 263 -2.98 -5.26 53.64
CA VAL A 263 -2.22 -4.22 52.93
C VAL A 263 -2.53 -4.23 51.42
N MET A 264 -2.73 -5.41 50.83
CA MET A 264 -3.11 -5.57 49.42
C MET A 264 -4.62 -5.73 49.29
N SER A 265 -5.23 -4.86 48.50
CA SER A 265 -6.68 -4.83 48.24
C SER A 265 -6.94 -4.20 46.87
N LEU A 266 -8.19 -4.26 46.40
CA LEU A 266 -8.56 -3.59 45.15
C LEU A 266 -8.30 -2.06 45.23
N SER A 267 -8.52 -1.47 46.40
CA SER A 267 -8.25 -0.05 46.66
C SER A 267 -6.74 0.26 46.63
N THR A 268 -5.91 -0.61 47.19
CA THR A 268 -4.45 -0.46 47.13
C THR A 268 -3.94 -0.44 45.67
N LEU A 269 -4.45 -1.34 44.83
CA LEU A 269 -4.08 -1.41 43.42
C LEU A 269 -4.49 -0.16 42.64
N SER A 270 -5.72 0.32 42.83
CA SER A 270 -6.23 1.49 42.10
C SER A 270 -5.56 2.79 42.52
N LEU A 271 -5.25 2.95 43.81
CA LEU A 271 -4.69 4.21 44.35
C LEU A 271 -3.21 4.38 44.07
N PHE A 272 -2.44 3.30 44.19
CA PHE A 272 -0.98 3.39 44.24
C PHE A 272 -0.28 2.58 43.15
N VAL A 273 -0.90 1.53 42.60
CA VAL A 273 -0.25 0.69 41.59
C VAL A 273 -0.51 1.20 40.18
N PHE A 274 -1.78 1.42 39.84
CA PHE A 274 -2.22 1.83 38.50
C PHE A 274 -2.54 3.33 38.43
N VAL A 275 -1.64 4.15 38.97
CA VAL A 275 -1.83 5.61 39.03
C VAL A 275 -1.90 6.20 37.62
N GLY A 276 -3.06 6.73 37.27
CA GLY A 276 -3.34 7.24 35.94
C GLY A 276 -3.60 6.15 34.91
N GLY A 277 -4.14 5.01 35.35
CA GLY A 277 -4.57 3.89 34.51
C GLY A 277 -3.55 2.75 34.40
N ALA A 278 -3.77 1.84 33.45
CA ALA A 278 -2.91 0.70 33.19
C ALA A 278 -1.44 1.11 32.96
N GLY A 279 -0.48 0.35 33.51
CA GLY A 279 0.94 0.67 33.39
C GLY A 279 1.41 1.89 34.19
N ALA A 280 0.55 2.49 35.03
CA ALA A 280 0.82 3.73 35.75
C ALA A 280 1.20 4.90 34.82
N THR A 281 0.40 5.05 33.76
CA THR A 281 0.69 5.90 32.59
C THR A 281 0.70 7.40 32.86
N LEU A 282 0.23 7.89 34.01
CA LEU A 282 0.41 9.30 34.36
C LEU A 282 1.90 9.66 34.44
N GLY A 283 2.75 8.75 34.94
CA GLY A 283 4.19 8.94 34.93
C GLY A 283 4.78 9.03 33.52
N LEU A 284 4.25 8.23 32.57
CA LEU A 284 4.64 8.31 31.17
C LEU A 284 4.20 9.64 30.53
N SER A 285 2.97 10.10 30.76
CA SER A 285 2.47 11.38 30.26
C SER A 285 3.35 12.54 30.72
N ILE A 286 3.70 12.58 32.01
CA ILE A 286 4.59 13.60 32.57
C ILE A 286 6.00 13.47 31.98
N ALA A 287 6.54 12.26 31.86
CA ALA A 287 7.85 12.04 31.26
C ALA A 287 7.91 12.51 29.79
N LEU A 288 6.85 12.28 29.02
CA LEU A 288 6.74 12.75 27.63
C LEU A 288 6.67 14.28 27.56
N ILE A 289 5.87 14.92 28.41
CA ILE A 289 5.74 16.39 28.43
C ILE A 289 7.06 17.06 28.80
N ALA A 290 7.73 16.54 29.82
CA ALA A 290 8.94 17.13 30.37
C ALA A 290 10.20 16.85 29.54
N PHE A 291 10.28 15.67 28.91
CA PHE A 291 11.53 15.20 28.30
C PHE A 291 11.44 14.81 26.83
N SER A 292 10.23 14.67 26.26
CA SER A 292 10.14 14.36 24.83
C SER A 292 10.42 15.58 23.97
N LYS A 293 11.12 15.37 22.86
CA LYS A 293 11.37 16.37 21.81
C LYS A 293 10.31 16.32 20.72
N SER A 294 9.52 15.25 20.63
CA SER A 294 8.46 15.13 19.63
C SER A 294 7.26 15.99 19.99
N LYS A 295 6.91 16.94 19.12
CA LYS A 295 5.71 17.78 19.28
C LYS A 295 4.44 16.91 19.33
N MET A 296 4.35 15.89 18.47
CA MET A 296 3.21 14.96 18.43
C MET A 296 3.03 14.22 19.76
N MET A 297 4.09 13.59 20.27
CA MET A 297 4.00 12.82 21.53
C MET A 297 3.65 13.73 22.72
N ARG A 298 4.18 14.95 22.75
CA ARG A 298 3.82 15.95 23.77
C ARG A 298 2.36 16.35 23.70
N VAL A 299 1.81 16.59 22.51
CA VAL A 299 0.40 16.94 22.35
C VAL A 299 -0.51 15.82 22.86
N ILE A 300 -0.26 14.58 22.45
CA ILE A 300 -1.03 13.41 22.92
C ILE A 300 -0.96 13.25 24.44
N ALA A 301 0.22 13.43 25.03
CA ALA A 301 0.40 13.37 26.48
C ALA A 301 -0.36 14.49 27.21
N ILE A 302 -0.30 15.73 26.70
CA ILE A 302 -1.04 16.87 27.26
C ILE A 302 -2.56 16.64 27.20
N THR A 303 -3.06 16.18 26.05
CA THR A 303 -4.50 15.91 25.89
C THR A 303 -4.98 14.73 26.73
N SER A 304 -4.08 13.82 27.11
CA SER A 304 -4.40 12.68 27.97
C SER A 304 -4.44 13.01 29.46
N ILE A 305 -3.79 14.09 29.94
CA ILE A 305 -3.72 14.40 31.37
C ILE A 305 -5.09 14.60 32.04
N PRO A 306 -6.05 15.37 31.48
CA PRO A 306 -7.33 15.62 32.15
C PRO A 306 -8.08 14.33 32.49
N LEU A 307 -8.09 13.37 31.56
CA LEU A 307 -8.67 12.04 31.77
C LEU A 307 -7.76 11.15 32.64
N GLY A 308 -6.44 11.25 32.47
CA GLY A 308 -5.46 10.52 33.27
C GLY A 308 -5.51 10.86 34.76
N LEU A 309 -5.90 12.08 35.13
CA LEU A 309 -6.15 12.46 36.53
C LEU A 309 -7.32 11.72 37.15
N PHE A 310 -8.17 11.08 36.35
CA PHE A 310 -9.31 10.26 36.76
C PHE A 310 -9.04 8.78 36.44
N ASN A 311 -7.76 8.38 36.36
CA ASN A 311 -7.31 7.02 36.02
C ASN A 311 -7.76 6.47 34.65
N ILE A 312 -8.17 7.35 33.73
CA ILE A 312 -8.56 6.99 32.37
C ILE A 312 -7.38 7.24 31.43
N ASN A 313 -6.91 6.19 30.74
CA ASN A 313 -5.64 6.26 29.99
C ASN A 313 -5.68 5.71 28.56
N GLU A 314 -6.85 5.33 28.05
CA GLU A 314 -7.06 4.81 26.71
C GLU A 314 -6.55 5.80 25.66
N LEU A 315 -6.79 7.11 25.86
CA LEU A 315 -6.27 8.13 24.95
C LEU A 315 -4.73 8.05 24.80
N LEU A 316 -4.02 7.75 25.89
CA LEU A 316 -2.58 7.56 25.83
C LEU A 316 -2.20 6.19 25.28
N LEU A 317 -2.90 5.11 25.64
CA LEU A 317 -2.59 3.72 25.22
C LEU A 317 -2.78 3.49 23.72
N PHE A 318 -3.84 4.09 23.15
CA PHE A 318 -4.18 3.98 21.74
C PHE A 318 -3.58 5.16 20.95
N GLY A 319 -3.62 6.37 21.49
CA GLY A 319 -3.13 7.59 20.82
C GLY A 319 -1.60 7.67 20.70
N LEU A 320 -0.89 7.28 21.75
CA LEU A 320 0.51 6.88 21.64
C LEU A 320 0.47 5.36 21.56
N PRO A 321 1.01 4.70 20.52
CA PRO A 321 0.87 3.26 20.40
C PRO A 321 1.73 2.59 21.47
N ILE A 322 1.20 2.42 22.68
CA ILE A 322 1.81 1.64 23.76
C ILE A 322 1.46 0.18 23.51
N ILE A 323 0.22 -0.05 23.07
CA ILE A 323 -0.29 -1.34 22.63
C ILE A 323 0.57 -1.85 21.46
N PHE A 324 1.02 -3.10 21.57
CA PHE A 324 1.94 -3.76 20.65
C PHE A 324 3.27 -3.02 20.39
N ASN A 325 3.67 -2.08 21.25
CA ASN A 325 4.95 -1.39 21.11
C ASN A 325 6.03 -2.00 21.99
N PRO A 326 6.94 -2.84 21.42
CA PRO A 326 7.94 -3.56 22.19
C PRO A 326 8.91 -2.62 22.92
N ARG A 327 9.04 -1.36 22.50
CA ARG A 327 9.96 -0.39 23.13
C ARG A 327 9.41 0.14 24.45
N LEU A 328 8.09 0.26 24.58
CA LEU A 328 7.42 0.70 25.80
C LEU A 328 6.88 -0.46 26.63
N PHE A 329 6.93 -1.70 26.13
CA PHE A 329 6.49 -2.89 26.86
C PHE A 329 7.16 -3.03 28.23
N LEU A 330 8.49 -2.94 28.29
CA LEU A 330 9.23 -3.14 29.54
C LEU A 330 8.84 -2.12 30.62
N PRO A 331 8.89 -0.79 30.40
CA PRO A 331 8.48 0.13 31.45
C PRO A 331 6.98 0.03 31.75
N PHE A 332 6.13 -0.29 30.76
CA PHE A 332 4.70 -0.51 30.97
C PHE A 332 4.40 -1.69 31.89
N LEU A 333 5.19 -2.77 31.80
CA LEU A 333 5.09 -3.95 32.67
C LEU A 333 5.76 -3.73 34.03
N PHE A 334 6.96 -3.16 34.06
CA PHE A 334 7.76 -3.04 35.29
C PHE A 334 7.28 -1.95 36.23
N THR A 335 6.71 -0.85 35.72
CA THR A 335 6.30 0.27 36.58
C THR A 335 5.25 -0.15 37.61
N PRO A 336 4.15 -0.83 37.24
CA PRO A 336 3.19 -1.34 38.22
C PRO A 336 3.81 -2.33 39.22
N LEU A 337 4.74 -3.19 38.79
CA LEU A 337 5.42 -4.13 39.68
C LEU A 337 6.24 -3.41 40.76
N VAL A 338 6.98 -2.37 40.38
CA VAL A 338 7.72 -1.52 41.33
C VAL A 338 6.75 -0.82 42.28
N ASN A 339 5.62 -0.32 41.77
CA ASN A 339 4.62 0.34 42.61
C ASN A 339 4.02 -0.60 43.64
N VAL A 340 3.75 -1.86 43.30
CA VAL A 340 3.30 -2.88 44.27
C VAL A 340 4.31 -3.01 45.41
N VAL A 341 5.58 -3.25 45.09
CA VAL A 341 6.64 -3.46 46.09
C VAL A 341 6.79 -2.25 47.01
N VAL A 342 6.89 -1.05 46.43
CA VAL A 342 7.03 0.19 47.21
C VAL A 342 5.82 0.42 48.10
N THR A 343 4.61 0.30 47.55
CA THR A 343 3.37 0.55 48.29
C THR A 343 3.22 -0.40 49.47
N VAL A 344 3.41 -1.70 49.24
CA VAL A 344 3.26 -2.71 50.30
C VAL A 344 4.28 -2.47 51.42
N LEU A 345 5.54 -2.15 51.08
CA LEU A 345 6.56 -1.84 52.09
C LEU A 345 6.20 -0.60 52.93
N VAL A 346 5.74 0.49 52.30
CA VAL A 346 5.38 1.72 53.03
C VAL A 346 4.18 1.49 53.95
N LEU A 347 3.17 0.76 53.49
CA LEU A 347 1.98 0.43 54.29
C LEU A 347 2.32 -0.53 55.44
N GLN A 348 3.16 -1.54 55.22
CA GLN A 348 3.62 -2.46 56.28
C GLN A 348 4.47 -1.76 57.35
N MET A 349 5.23 -0.74 56.97
CA MET A 349 5.98 0.10 57.91
C MET A 349 5.08 1.03 58.75
N GLY A 350 3.77 1.11 58.44
CA GLY A 350 2.83 1.98 59.13
C GLY A 350 3.06 3.48 58.85
N LEU A 351 3.79 3.81 57.78
CA LEU A 351 4.05 5.19 57.37
C LEU A 351 2.84 5.85 56.69
N VAL A 352 1.93 5.03 56.16
CA VAL A 352 0.69 5.44 55.51
C VAL A 352 -0.41 4.50 55.96
N ALA A 353 -1.61 5.04 56.20
CA ALA A 353 -2.78 4.25 56.57
C ALA A 353 -3.19 3.29 55.43
N VAL A 354 -3.58 2.07 55.81
CA VAL A 354 -4.06 1.06 54.85
C VAL A 354 -5.44 1.48 54.32
N PRO A 355 -5.64 1.51 52.99
CA PRO A 355 -6.94 1.84 52.40
C PRO A 355 -8.03 0.85 52.84
N TYR A 356 -9.18 1.39 53.22
CA TYR A 356 -10.32 0.58 53.72
C TYR A 356 -11.66 0.96 53.08
N THR A 357 -11.69 1.96 52.19
CA THR A 357 -12.84 2.24 51.33
C THR A 357 -12.43 2.21 49.86
N LEU A 358 -13.36 1.80 49.00
CA LEU A 358 -13.20 1.90 47.56
C LEU A 358 -13.62 3.31 47.12
N ALA A 359 -12.65 4.14 46.72
CA ALA A 359 -12.99 5.33 45.95
C ALA A 359 -13.48 4.89 44.55
N PRO A 360 -14.45 5.59 43.93
CA PRO A 360 -14.80 5.34 42.53
C PRO A 360 -13.53 5.22 41.68
N MET A 361 -13.45 4.23 40.78
CA MET A 361 -12.23 3.93 40.00
C MET A 361 -11.74 5.15 39.20
N SER A 362 -12.68 6.00 38.84
CA SER A 362 -12.57 7.25 38.13
C SER A 362 -12.48 8.48 39.04
N SER A 363 -12.12 8.32 40.32
CA SER A 363 -11.93 9.45 41.22
C SER A 363 -10.67 10.25 40.87
N PRO A 364 -10.65 11.56 41.11
CA PRO A 364 -9.45 12.36 40.96
C PRO A 364 -8.30 11.80 41.81
N ILE A 365 -7.14 11.60 41.18
CA ILE A 365 -5.88 11.30 41.85
C ILE A 365 -5.61 12.39 42.91
N ILE A 366 -4.88 12.06 43.96
CA ILE A 366 -4.67 12.83 45.20
C ILE A 366 -5.88 12.76 46.13
N ILE A 367 -7.05 13.16 45.64
CA ILE A 367 -8.27 13.16 46.47
C ILE A 367 -8.69 11.74 46.81
N ASN A 368 -8.61 10.82 45.84
CA ASN A 368 -8.93 9.42 46.03
C ASN A 368 -8.09 8.76 47.15
N ALA A 369 -6.79 9.05 47.20
CA ALA A 369 -5.88 8.49 48.21
C ALA A 369 -6.20 9.03 49.61
N TYR A 370 -6.52 10.31 49.72
CA TYR A 370 -6.95 10.93 50.98
C TYR A 370 -8.26 10.31 51.50
N VAL A 371 -9.27 10.20 50.64
CA VAL A 371 -10.59 9.68 51.02
C VAL A 371 -10.52 8.19 51.38
N ALA A 372 -9.80 7.40 50.58
CA ALA A 372 -9.75 5.94 50.75
C ALA A 372 -9.00 5.47 52.02
N THR A 373 -8.17 6.35 52.58
CA THR A 373 -7.37 6.12 53.79
C THR A 373 -7.93 6.81 55.03
N GLY A 374 -9.13 7.40 54.94
CA GLY A 374 -9.77 8.08 56.08
C GLY A 374 -9.18 9.46 56.40
N GLY A 375 -8.56 10.12 55.43
CA GLY A 375 -8.00 11.45 55.55
C GLY A 375 -6.50 11.51 55.86
N ASP A 376 -5.75 10.45 55.52
CA ASP A 376 -4.30 10.45 55.74
C ASP A 376 -3.56 11.28 54.67
N ILE A 377 -2.90 12.35 55.11
CA ILE A 377 -2.08 13.22 54.25
C ILE A 377 -0.84 12.45 53.74
N SER A 378 -0.35 11.47 54.49
CA SER A 378 0.79 10.65 54.10
C SER A 378 0.47 9.80 52.87
N ALA A 379 -0.81 9.43 52.67
CA ALA A 379 -1.28 8.76 51.45
C ALA A 379 -1.10 9.65 50.20
N ILE A 380 -1.36 10.96 50.32
CA ILE A 380 -1.11 11.92 49.24
C ILE A 380 0.39 11.97 48.91
N ALA A 381 1.23 12.05 49.95
CA ALA A 381 2.69 12.09 49.78
C ALA A 381 3.21 10.83 49.09
N LEU A 382 2.71 9.64 49.48
CA LEU A 382 3.05 8.38 48.83
C LEU A 382 2.62 8.35 47.37
N GLN A 383 1.41 8.79 47.05
CA GLN A 383 0.92 8.79 45.67
C GLN A 383 1.73 9.74 44.77
N LEU A 384 2.10 10.93 45.27
CA LEU A 384 3.00 11.86 44.56
C LEU A 384 4.40 11.28 44.39
N PHE A 385 4.94 10.62 45.41
CA PHE A 385 6.22 9.92 45.33
C PHE A 385 6.20 8.82 44.26
N ILE A 386 5.14 8.01 44.22
CA ILE A 386 4.96 6.98 43.20
C ILE A 386 4.89 7.59 41.80
N ILE A 387 4.16 8.70 41.60
CA ILE A 387 4.12 9.39 40.30
C ILE A 387 5.52 9.84 39.87
N ALA A 388 6.30 10.42 40.79
CA ALA A 388 7.68 10.83 40.51
C ALA A 388 8.57 9.62 40.16
N LEU A 389 8.42 8.50 40.89
CA LEU A 389 9.12 7.25 40.60
C LEU A 389 8.76 6.71 39.22
N ASN A 390 7.47 6.71 38.85
CA ASN A 390 7.00 6.30 37.54
C ASN A 390 7.66 7.14 36.43
N VAL A 391 7.73 8.47 36.60
CA VAL A 391 8.42 9.37 35.66
C VAL A 391 9.88 8.93 35.46
N LEU A 392 10.60 8.62 36.54
CA LEU A 392 11.99 8.19 36.48
C LEU A 392 12.16 6.84 35.76
N ILE A 393 11.23 5.90 35.96
CA ILE A 393 11.23 4.59 35.28
C ILE A 393 10.99 4.75 33.77
N TYR A 394 10.03 5.60 33.37
CA TYR A 394 9.72 5.84 31.95
C TYR A 394 10.76 6.71 31.23
N LEU A 395 11.45 7.60 31.94
CA LEU A 395 12.42 8.54 31.39
C LEU A 395 13.47 7.95 30.43
N PRO A 396 14.21 6.86 30.77
CA PRO A 396 15.21 6.30 29.86
C PRO A 396 14.60 5.80 28.55
N PHE A 397 13.37 5.28 28.58
CA PHE A 397 12.68 4.78 27.39
C PHE A 397 12.17 5.91 26.51
N VAL A 398 11.60 6.97 27.10
CA VAL A 398 11.20 8.18 26.38
C VAL A 398 12.40 8.80 25.64
N ARG A 399 13.53 8.96 26.31
CA ARG A 399 14.77 9.49 25.69
C ARG A 399 15.28 8.60 24.56
N ARG A 400 15.16 7.28 24.70
CA ARG A 400 15.60 6.33 23.67
C ARG A 400 14.73 6.40 22.41
N ILE A 401 13.42 6.57 22.57
CA ILE A 401 12.48 6.72 21.45
C ILE A 401 12.80 8.00 20.65
N ASP A 402 13.06 9.12 21.32
CA ASP A 402 13.42 10.38 20.66
C ASP A 402 14.77 10.35 19.95
N ASN A 403 15.76 9.67 20.51
CA ASN A 403 17.09 9.58 19.90
C ASN A 403 17.08 8.81 18.57
N GLN A 404 16.12 7.90 18.37
CA GLN A 404 15.93 7.16 17.12
C GLN A 404 15.09 7.92 16.10
N ALA A 405 14.19 8.81 16.54
CA ALA A 405 13.44 9.72 15.64
C ALA A 405 14.35 10.72 14.89
N LYS A 406 15.63 10.82 15.25
CA LYS A 406 16.65 11.60 14.52
C LYS A 406 17.13 10.94 13.22
N GLN A 407 16.77 9.69 12.93
CA GLN A 407 16.95 9.14 11.59
C GLN A 407 15.77 9.60 10.73
N GLN A 408 16.04 10.61 9.91
CA GLN A 408 15.11 11.27 9.00
C GLN A 408 14.19 10.27 8.29
N GLU A 409 12.88 10.34 8.57
CA GLU A 409 11.93 10.09 7.50
C GLU A 409 12.12 11.20 6.49
N VAL A 410 12.75 10.87 5.36
CA VAL A 410 12.72 11.71 4.17
C VAL A 410 11.26 11.73 3.72
N TYR A 411 10.51 12.72 4.19
CA TYR A 411 9.17 13.00 3.70
C TYR A 411 9.32 13.56 2.30
N ILE A 412 9.11 12.70 1.30
CA ILE A 412 9.03 13.08 -0.11
C ILE A 412 7.54 13.33 -0.38
N PRO A 413 7.10 14.58 -0.57
CA PRO A 413 5.68 14.88 -0.78
C PRO A 413 5.05 14.16 -1.98
N SER A 414 5.87 13.78 -2.98
CA SER A 414 5.43 12.99 -4.14
C SER A 414 5.26 11.50 -3.87
N LEU A 415 5.61 11.00 -2.67
CA LEU A 415 5.42 9.62 -2.23
C LEU A 415 4.54 9.52 -0.98
N ASP A 416 3.86 10.61 -0.63
CA ASP A 416 2.92 10.62 0.47
C ASP A 416 1.76 9.66 0.18
N THR A 417 1.72 8.51 0.85
CA THR A 417 0.65 7.50 0.69
C THR A 417 -0.71 8.00 1.14
N THR A 418 -0.79 9.21 1.71
CA THR A 418 -2.06 9.93 1.91
C THR A 418 -2.73 10.28 0.57
N PHE A 419 -1.97 10.37 -0.54
CA PHE A 419 -2.52 10.53 -1.90
C PHE A 419 -3.45 9.39 -2.31
N THR A 420 -3.19 8.14 -1.88
CA THR A 420 -4.10 7.02 -2.16
C THR A 420 -5.48 7.17 -1.52
N ARG A 421 -5.66 8.09 -0.56
CA ARG A 421 -6.97 8.40 0.02
C ARG A 421 -7.69 9.48 -0.78
N SER A 422 -7.00 10.55 -1.19
CA SER A 422 -7.61 11.59 -2.04
C SER A 422 -7.82 11.12 -3.48
N GLU A 423 -7.01 10.22 -4.04
CA GLU A 423 -7.30 9.58 -5.33
C GLU A 423 -8.46 8.60 -5.24
N GLU A 424 -8.58 7.79 -4.17
CA GLU A 424 -9.75 6.90 -4.01
C GLU A 424 -11.02 7.70 -3.72
N GLU A 425 -10.99 8.72 -2.85
CA GLU A 425 -12.13 9.60 -2.59
C GLU A 425 -12.45 10.44 -3.84
N ALA A 426 -11.46 10.97 -4.57
CA ALA A 426 -11.69 11.66 -5.83
C ALA A 426 -12.16 10.70 -6.93
N TYR A 427 -11.71 9.45 -6.99
CA TYR A 427 -12.18 8.45 -7.95
C TYR A 427 -13.62 8.03 -7.65
N VAL A 428 -13.96 7.77 -6.38
CA VAL A 428 -15.33 7.45 -5.94
C VAL A 428 -16.28 8.65 -6.11
N LEU A 429 -15.79 9.88 -5.96
CA LEU A 429 -16.58 11.11 -6.15
C LEU A 429 -16.60 11.62 -7.60
N SER A 430 -15.64 11.24 -8.46
CA SER A 430 -15.53 11.70 -9.86
C SER A 430 -16.15 10.74 -10.87
N VAL A 431 -16.25 9.45 -10.51
CA VAL A 431 -16.81 8.43 -11.38
C VAL A 431 -18.30 8.29 -11.08
N ASP A 432 -19.11 9.11 -11.76
CA ASP A 432 -20.50 8.74 -12.00
C ASP A 432 -20.47 7.64 -13.08
N PRO A 433 -20.78 6.37 -12.73
CA PRO A 433 -20.71 5.26 -13.67
C PRO A 433 -21.67 5.45 -14.86
N VAL A 434 -22.74 6.24 -14.70
CA VAL A 434 -23.63 6.61 -15.80
C VAL A 434 -22.97 7.64 -16.70
N ARG A 435 -22.27 8.63 -16.13
CA ARG A 435 -21.50 9.62 -16.89
C ARG A 435 -20.33 8.97 -17.63
N GLU A 436 -19.60 8.04 -17.02
CA GLU A 436 -18.54 7.29 -17.71
C GLU A 436 -19.09 6.41 -18.83
N ALA A 437 -20.20 5.69 -18.59
CA ALA A 437 -20.85 4.92 -19.65
C ALA A 437 -21.31 5.82 -20.81
N LEU A 438 -21.84 7.01 -20.51
CA LEU A 438 -22.23 8.00 -21.51
C LEU A 438 -21.02 8.60 -22.25
N LEU A 439 -19.94 8.92 -21.55
CA LEU A 439 -18.70 9.42 -22.14
C LEU A 439 -18.05 8.36 -23.03
N ARG A 440 -17.94 7.10 -22.57
CA ARG A 440 -17.46 5.98 -23.38
C ARG A 440 -18.35 5.70 -24.58
N SER A 441 -19.67 5.77 -24.42
CA SER A 441 -20.61 5.63 -25.53
C SER A 441 -20.42 6.73 -26.56
N LYS A 442 -20.18 7.97 -26.11
CA LYS A 442 -19.91 9.11 -26.99
C LYS A 442 -18.56 8.99 -27.69
N GLU A 443 -17.50 8.60 -26.97
CA GLU A 443 -16.18 8.34 -27.55
C GLU A 443 -16.21 7.21 -28.59
N MET A 444 -16.96 6.14 -28.33
CA MET A 444 -17.18 5.07 -29.30
C MET A 444 -17.95 5.57 -30.53
N GLU A 445 -18.99 6.39 -30.34
CA GLU A 445 -19.76 6.97 -31.44
C GLU A 445 -18.92 7.94 -32.28
N ASP A 446 -18.09 8.76 -31.64
CA ASP A 446 -17.18 9.71 -32.31
C ASP A 446 -16.09 8.94 -33.08
N THR A 447 -15.50 7.90 -32.48
CA THR A 447 -14.53 7.03 -33.16
C THR A 447 -15.15 6.32 -34.35
N HIS A 448 -16.38 5.80 -34.22
CA HIS A 448 -17.10 5.14 -35.31
C HIS A 448 -17.42 6.10 -36.46
N LYS A 449 -17.83 7.35 -36.15
CA LYS A 449 -18.05 8.40 -37.15
C LYS A 449 -16.76 8.75 -37.88
N SER A 450 -15.65 8.92 -37.16
CA SER A 450 -14.34 9.17 -37.76
C SER A 450 -13.89 8.03 -38.66
N MET A 451 -14.09 6.77 -38.26
CA MET A 451 -13.78 5.61 -39.09
C MET A 451 -14.65 5.51 -40.35
N ALA A 452 -15.94 5.85 -40.26
CA ALA A 452 -16.85 5.81 -41.40
C ALA A 452 -16.42 6.73 -42.55
N LEU A 453 -15.64 7.79 -42.27
CA LEU A 453 -15.06 8.67 -43.29
C LEU A 453 -14.01 7.95 -44.16
N PHE A 454 -13.38 6.90 -43.65
CA PHE A 454 -12.34 6.13 -44.38
C PHE A 454 -12.90 4.99 -45.23
N SER A 455 -14.17 4.62 -45.09
CA SER A 455 -14.78 3.50 -45.83
C SER A 455 -14.73 3.65 -47.35
N ASN A 456 -14.62 4.89 -47.84
CA ASN A 456 -14.59 5.23 -49.27
C ASN A 456 -13.23 5.79 -49.73
N ARG A 457 -12.20 5.70 -48.88
CA ARG A 457 -10.85 6.21 -49.16
C ARG A 457 -9.96 5.07 -49.64
N GLU A 458 -8.98 5.40 -50.47
CA GLU A 458 -8.02 4.43 -50.99
C GLU A 458 -6.70 4.54 -50.22
N PHE A 459 -6.30 3.42 -49.61
CA PHE A 459 -5.00 3.27 -48.97
C PHE A 459 -3.99 2.77 -50.02
N TYR A 460 -2.81 3.38 -50.04
CA TYR A 460 -1.71 2.98 -50.92
C TYR A 460 -0.36 3.23 -50.25
N LEU A 461 0.70 2.67 -50.83
CA LEU A 461 2.07 2.86 -50.36
C LEU A 461 2.87 3.71 -51.34
N GLU A 462 3.62 4.66 -50.80
CA GLU A 462 4.74 5.30 -51.46
C GLU A 462 6.04 4.76 -50.87
N TYR A 463 7.12 4.76 -51.63
CA TYR A 463 8.40 4.20 -51.24
C TYR A 463 9.47 5.28 -51.21
N GLN A 464 10.10 5.47 -50.06
CA GLN A 464 11.17 6.46 -49.90
C GLN A 464 12.54 5.79 -50.03
N PRO A 465 13.39 6.19 -51.00
CA PRO A 465 14.69 5.56 -51.20
C PRO A 465 15.67 5.81 -50.04
N GLN A 466 16.37 4.74 -49.65
CA GLN A 466 17.52 4.76 -48.76
C GLN A 466 18.80 4.60 -49.59
N ILE A 467 19.72 5.56 -49.47
CA ILE A 467 20.89 5.68 -50.34
C ILE A 467 22.17 5.45 -49.53
N ASN A 468 23.08 4.60 -50.00
CA ASN A 468 24.41 4.50 -49.39
C ASN A 468 25.16 5.82 -49.62
N SER A 469 25.61 6.46 -48.54
CA SER A 469 26.22 7.79 -48.60
C SER A 469 27.48 7.86 -49.46
N ILE A 470 28.22 6.75 -49.60
CA ILE A 470 29.48 6.65 -50.35
C ILE A 470 29.22 6.27 -51.80
N THR A 471 28.51 5.17 -52.04
CA THR A 471 28.33 4.64 -53.40
C THR A 471 27.19 5.33 -54.14
N GLN A 472 26.36 6.11 -53.45
CA GLN A 472 25.13 6.73 -53.95
C GLN A 472 24.15 5.74 -54.59
N LYS A 473 24.25 4.46 -54.23
CA LYS A 473 23.34 3.41 -54.69
C LYS A 473 22.15 3.33 -53.76
N VAL A 474 21.00 3.00 -54.33
CA VAL A 474 19.82 2.60 -53.56
C VAL A 474 20.12 1.27 -52.87
N VAL A 475 19.97 1.25 -51.54
CA VAL A 475 20.21 0.06 -50.70
C VAL A 475 18.94 -0.45 -50.02
N GLY A 476 17.88 0.36 -49.99
CA GLY A 476 16.61 0.02 -49.39
C GLY A 476 15.52 1.04 -49.73
N MET A 477 14.31 0.75 -49.28
CA MET A 477 13.12 1.59 -49.42
C MET A 477 12.34 1.59 -48.11
N GLU A 478 11.86 2.73 -47.66
CA GLU A 478 10.85 2.77 -46.60
C GLU A 478 9.44 2.82 -47.21
N ALA A 479 8.57 1.87 -46.82
CA ALA A 479 7.18 1.87 -47.21
C ALA A 479 6.36 2.82 -46.33
N LEU A 480 5.87 3.89 -46.95
CA LEU A 480 5.10 4.93 -46.29
C LEU A 480 3.64 4.88 -46.73
N ILE A 481 2.76 4.61 -45.77
CA ILE A 481 1.32 4.57 -46.03
C ILE A 481 0.77 5.96 -46.35
N ARG A 482 -0.13 6.00 -47.32
CA ARG A 482 -0.88 7.18 -47.75
C ARG A 482 -2.35 6.83 -47.88
N VAL A 483 -3.18 7.83 -47.65
CA VAL A 483 -4.62 7.75 -47.91
C VAL A 483 -4.97 8.81 -48.93
N ARG A 484 -5.86 8.48 -49.88
CA ARG A 484 -6.49 9.49 -50.73
C ARG A 484 -7.99 9.46 -50.68
N ASP A 485 -8.58 10.65 -50.72
CA ASP A 485 -10.03 10.81 -50.86
C ASP A 485 -10.47 10.62 -52.33
N GLN A 486 -11.80 10.57 -52.55
CA GLN A 486 -12.37 10.45 -53.89
C GLN A 486 -12.07 11.64 -54.82
N ARG A 487 -11.60 12.77 -54.26
CA ARG A 487 -11.20 13.97 -55.01
C ARG A 487 -9.71 13.96 -55.36
N GLY A 488 -8.97 12.97 -54.89
CA GLY A 488 -7.54 12.80 -55.11
C GLY A 488 -6.64 13.53 -54.10
N ASN A 489 -7.20 14.13 -53.04
CA ASN A 489 -6.40 14.74 -51.99
C ASN A 489 -5.69 13.66 -51.18
N VAL A 490 -4.40 13.86 -50.90
CA VAL A 490 -3.57 12.92 -50.15
C VAL A 490 -3.47 13.35 -48.69
N GLU A 491 -3.72 12.41 -47.80
CA GLU A 491 -3.59 12.56 -46.35
C GLU A 491 -2.38 11.77 -45.86
N LEU A 492 -1.56 12.41 -45.02
CA LEU A 492 -0.34 11.85 -44.46
C LEU A 492 -0.62 11.04 -43.18
N PRO A 493 0.24 10.07 -42.80
CA PRO A 493 0.04 9.23 -41.62
C PRO A 493 -0.34 9.98 -40.34
N ALA A 494 0.30 11.12 -40.05
CA ALA A 494 0.01 11.95 -38.89
C ALA A 494 -1.45 12.46 -38.85
N GLU A 495 -2.09 12.61 -40.00
CA GLU A 495 -3.46 13.13 -40.13
C GLU A 495 -4.52 12.05 -39.86
N PHE A 496 -4.20 10.75 -40.02
CA PHE A 496 -5.20 9.69 -39.91
C PHE A 496 -4.86 8.52 -38.98
N LEU A 497 -3.58 8.19 -38.73
CA LEU A 497 -3.23 7.01 -37.94
C LEU A 497 -3.78 7.07 -36.50
N HIS A 498 -3.84 8.26 -35.90
CA HIS A 498 -4.41 8.46 -34.57
C HIS A 498 -5.89 8.02 -34.45
N ILE A 499 -6.63 7.96 -35.57
CA ILE A 499 -8.01 7.48 -35.61
C ILE A 499 -8.03 5.95 -35.51
N PHE A 500 -7.11 5.27 -36.21
CA PHE A 500 -6.96 3.81 -36.16
C PHE A 500 -6.38 3.33 -34.82
N GLU A 501 -5.52 4.13 -34.20
CA GLU A 501 -5.05 3.90 -32.84
C GLU A 501 -6.20 3.94 -31.82
N LYS A 502 -7.05 4.98 -31.87
CA LYS A 502 -8.26 5.06 -31.03
C LYS A 502 -9.24 3.91 -31.28
N ALA A 503 -9.26 3.39 -32.51
CA ALA A 503 -10.08 2.25 -32.89
C ALA A 503 -9.47 0.88 -32.57
N ASN A 504 -8.25 0.82 -31.99
CA ASN A 504 -7.47 -0.41 -31.77
C ASN A 504 -7.18 -1.22 -33.06
N MET A 505 -7.06 -0.54 -34.20
CA MET A 505 -6.87 -1.16 -35.52
C MET A 505 -5.44 -1.05 -36.05
N MET A 506 -4.48 -0.51 -35.27
CA MET A 506 -3.09 -0.39 -35.73
C MET A 506 -2.49 -1.73 -36.16
N SER A 507 -2.81 -2.82 -35.46
CA SER A 507 -2.33 -4.15 -35.86
C SER A 507 -2.89 -4.65 -37.19
N ASP A 508 -4.07 -4.17 -37.61
CA ASP A 508 -4.61 -4.50 -38.93
C ASP A 508 -3.94 -3.66 -40.02
N ILE A 509 -3.62 -2.39 -39.73
CA ILE A 509 -2.86 -1.51 -40.61
C ILE A 509 -1.45 -2.07 -40.84
N ASP A 510 -0.74 -2.45 -39.79
CA ASP A 510 0.62 -3.01 -39.89
C ASP A 510 0.64 -4.25 -40.80
N VAL A 511 -0.27 -5.21 -40.58
CA VAL A 511 -0.38 -6.40 -41.43
C VAL A 511 -0.73 -6.05 -42.87
N TRP A 512 -1.59 -5.05 -43.10
CA TRP A 512 -1.94 -4.59 -44.43
C TRP A 512 -0.72 -3.98 -45.15
N VAL A 513 0.07 -3.14 -44.46
CA VAL A 513 1.29 -2.54 -45.03
C VAL A 513 2.31 -3.62 -45.36
N VAL A 514 2.54 -4.59 -44.46
CA VAL A 514 3.44 -5.73 -44.71
C VAL A 514 2.99 -6.52 -45.94
N LYS A 515 1.70 -6.85 -46.03
CA LYS A 515 1.14 -7.61 -47.15
C LYS A 515 1.36 -6.91 -48.49
N ASN A 516 1.14 -5.59 -48.55
CA ASN A 516 1.33 -4.82 -49.79
C ASN A 516 2.82 -4.65 -50.12
N SER A 517 3.68 -4.49 -49.12
CA SER A 517 5.14 -4.41 -49.30
C SER A 517 5.70 -5.73 -49.86
N VAL A 518 5.26 -6.87 -49.33
CA VAL A 518 5.60 -8.21 -49.87
C VAL A 518 5.18 -8.34 -51.34
N ALA A 519 3.95 -7.94 -51.67
CA ALA A 519 3.46 -7.99 -53.04
C ALA A 519 4.27 -7.08 -53.98
N GLN A 520 4.73 -5.93 -53.48
CA GLN A 520 5.59 -5.03 -54.24
C GLN A 520 7.00 -5.60 -54.44
N CYS A 521 7.60 -6.22 -53.41
CA CYS A 521 8.86 -6.94 -53.55
C CYS A 521 8.76 -8.02 -54.62
N GLU A 522 7.70 -8.83 -54.63
CA GLU A 522 7.48 -9.85 -55.68
C GLU A 522 7.34 -9.24 -57.08
N ALA A 523 6.79 -8.02 -57.21
CA ALA A 523 6.75 -7.30 -58.47
C ALA A 523 8.15 -6.85 -58.91
N TRP A 524 8.91 -6.23 -58.00
CA TRP A 524 10.27 -5.78 -58.28
C TRP A 524 11.24 -6.92 -58.59
N ILE A 525 11.14 -8.07 -57.90
CA ILE A 525 11.93 -9.27 -58.21
C ILE A 525 11.69 -9.73 -59.65
N ARG A 526 10.45 -9.69 -60.14
CA ARG A 526 10.12 -10.03 -61.54
C ARG A 526 10.70 -9.04 -62.55
N GLU A 527 10.97 -7.82 -62.12
CA GLU A 527 11.66 -6.78 -62.91
C GLU A 527 13.19 -6.81 -62.75
N GLY A 528 13.73 -7.77 -61.98
CA GLY A 528 15.16 -7.90 -61.72
C GLY A 528 15.70 -6.94 -60.65
N LEU A 529 14.81 -6.39 -59.82
CA LEU A 529 15.13 -5.47 -58.73
C LEU A 529 14.96 -6.18 -57.38
N GLU A 530 16.07 -6.45 -56.69
CA GLU A 530 16.08 -7.04 -55.35
C GLU A 530 16.45 -5.98 -54.32
N ILE A 531 15.48 -5.15 -53.95
CA ILE A 531 15.67 -4.03 -53.02
C ILE A 531 14.83 -4.28 -51.76
N PRO A 532 15.44 -4.30 -50.56
CA PRO A 532 14.71 -4.44 -49.31
C PRO A 532 13.72 -3.30 -49.06
N ILE A 533 12.58 -3.62 -48.46
CA ILE A 533 11.56 -2.66 -48.02
C ILE A 533 11.44 -2.71 -46.50
N SER A 534 11.64 -1.57 -45.85
CA SER A 534 11.39 -1.34 -44.43
C SER A 534 9.95 -0.93 -44.18
N VAL A 535 9.32 -1.52 -43.17
CA VAL A 535 7.91 -1.31 -42.80
C VAL A 535 7.81 -0.96 -41.32
N ASN A 536 7.10 0.13 -41.02
CA ASN A 536 6.77 0.52 -39.66
C ASN A 536 5.84 -0.52 -38.99
N ILE A 537 6.17 -0.92 -37.75
CA ILE A 537 5.37 -1.87 -36.97
C ILE A 537 5.20 -1.40 -35.52
N THR A 538 4.00 -1.61 -34.97
CA THR A 538 3.61 -1.07 -33.67
C THR A 538 3.62 -2.13 -32.55
N SER A 539 3.74 -1.67 -31.30
CA SER A 539 3.67 -2.51 -30.10
C SER A 539 2.43 -3.45 -30.03
N PRO A 540 1.19 -3.01 -30.33
CA PRO A 540 0.03 -3.90 -30.39
C PRO A 540 0.21 -5.10 -31.34
N THR A 541 0.96 -4.94 -32.42
CA THR A 541 1.28 -6.03 -33.35
C THR A 541 2.33 -6.96 -32.76
N LEU A 542 3.44 -6.42 -32.25
CA LEU A 542 4.55 -7.21 -31.68
C LEU A 542 4.16 -7.96 -30.41
N THR A 543 3.18 -7.46 -29.65
CA THR A 543 2.68 -8.13 -28.44
C THR A 543 1.56 -9.14 -28.75
N ASN A 544 1.07 -9.21 -29.99
CA ASN A 544 0.06 -10.16 -30.42
C ASN A 544 0.70 -11.32 -31.22
N ALA A 545 0.84 -12.47 -30.56
CA ALA A 545 1.49 -13.64 -31.15
C ALA A 545 0.84 -14.15 -32.45
N GLN A 546 -0.47 -13.97 -32.62
CA GLN A 546 -1.18 -14.35 -33.85
C GLN A 546 -0.79 -13.44 -35.01
N LYS A 547 -0.79 -12.12 -34.78
CA LYS A 547 -0.44 -11.12 -35.80
C LYS A 547 1.01 -11.25 -36.26
N VAL A 548 1.94 -11.48 -35.32
CA VAL A 548 3.34 -11.80 -35.66
C VAL A 548 3.40 -13.09 -36.49
N GLY A 549 2.62 -14.12 -36.15
CA GLY A 549 2.49 -15.33 -36.95
C GLY A 549 2.04 -15.06 -38.39
N ASP A 550 1.01 -14.22 -38.56
CA ASP A 550 0.50 -13.83 -39.88
C ASP A 550 1.57 -13.08 -40.70
N ILE A 551 2.34 -12.19 -40.06
CA ILE A 551 3.45 -11.46 -40.69
C ILE A 551 4.57 -12.39 -41.15
N LEU A 552 4.96 -13.35 -40.31
CA LEU A 552 6.01 -14.32 -40.64
C LEU A 552 5.66 -15.11 -41.92
N LEU A 553 4.41 -15.57 -42.03
CA LEU A 553 3.92 -16.27 -43.22
C LEU A 553 3.93 -15.40 -44.49
N LEU A 554 3.75 -14.08 -44.35
CA LEU A 554 3.81 -13.17 -45.48
C LEU A 554 5.26 -12.97 -45.96
N ILE A 555 6.19 -12.72 -45.04
CA ILE A 555 7.59 -12.38 -45.40
C ILE A 555 8.40 -13.59 -45.89
N GLU A 556 8.00 -14.82 -45.54
CA GLU A 556 8.58 -16.06 -46.08
C GLU A 556 8.56 -16.11 -47.62
N ARG A 557 7.66 -15.35 -48.26
CA ARG A 557 7.56 -15.28 -49.73
C ARG A 557 8.68 -14.47 -50.38
N VAL A 558 9.30 -13.55 -49.63
CA VAL A 558 10.42 -12.71 -50.09
C VAL A 558 11.52 -12.65 -49.02
N PRO A 559 12.21 -13.77 -48.74
CA PRO A 559 13.15 -13.87 -47.62
C PRO A 559 14.24 -12.79 -47.70
N GLY A 560 14.47 -12.09 -46.58
CA GLY A 560 15.51 -11.06 -46.47
C GLY A 560 15.19 -9.72 -47.14
N LEU A 561 14.02 -9.56 -47.76
CA LEU A 561 13.64 -8.32 -48.46
C LEU A 561 12.62 -7.46 -47.71
N ILE A 562 12.13 -7.91 -46.55
CA ILE A 562 11.29 -7.09 -45.66
C ILE A 562 12.04 -6.85 -44.35
N HIS A 563 12.11 -5.59 -43.95
CA HIS A 563 12.69 -5.13 -42.68
C HIS A 563 11.64 -4.36 -41.89
N PHE A 564 11.82 -4.25 -40.58
CA PHE A 564 10.85 -3.65 -39.68
C PHE A 564 11.42 -2.46 -38.95
N GLU A 565 10.63 -1.40 -38.83
CA GLU A 565 10.99 -0.18 -38.12
C GLU A 565 10.09 -0.05 -36.90
N ILE A 566 10.70 0.15 -35.73
CA ILE A 566 10.00 0.23 -34.45
C ILE A 566 10.41 1.50 -33.71
N THR A 567 9.45 2.20 -33.14
CA THR A 567 9.72 3.39 -32.33
C THR A 567 10.33 3.03 -30.97
N GLU A 568 11.05 3.95 -30.35
CA GLU A 568 11.59 3.77 -28.99
C GLU A 568 10.50 3.39 -27.97
N ASP A 569 9.31 4.00 -28.06
CA ASP A 569 8.19 3.73 -27.15
C ASP A 569 7.67 2.28 -27.27
N THR A 570 7.80 1.67 -28.46
CA THR A 570 7.41 0.28 -28.69
C THR A 570 8.27 -0.69 -27.88
N LEU A 571 9.54 -0.37 -27.66
CA LEU A 571 10.46 -1.20 -26.88
C LEU A 571 10.15 -1.22 -25.37
N ILE A 572 9.46 -0.19 -24.87
CA ILE A 572 9.12 -0.04 -23.45
C ILE A 572 7.89 -0.88 -23.09
N GLN A 573 6.99 -1.08 -24.04
CA GLN A 573 5.72 -1.75 -23.82
C GLN A 573 5.89 -3.28 -23.83
N ASN A 574 5.91 -3.89 -22.64
CA ASN A 574 5.95 -5.35 -22.47
C ASN A 574 7.20 -6.02 -23.11
N GLU A 575 8.37 -5.59 -22.62
CA GLU A 575 9.75 -5.97 -23.03
C GLU A 575 9.91 -7.46 -23.40
N ILE A 576 9.33 -8.38 -22.62
CA ILE A 576 9.46 -9.82 -22.84
C ILE A 576 8.80 -10.25 -24.16
N MET A 577 7.60 -9.76 -24.44
CA MET A 577 6.84 -10.13 -25.64
C MET A 577 7.46 -9.50 -26.89
N VAL A 578 7.87 -8.23 -26.78
CA VAL A 578 8.53 -7.52 -27.89
C VAL A 578 9.85 -8.19 -28.26
N GLY A 579 10.66 -8.55 -27.26
CA GLY A 579 11.93 -9.26 -27.49
C GLY A 579 11.75 -10.64 -28.14
N ASP A 580 10.71 -11.39 -27.76
CA ASP A 580 10.38 -12.66 -28.39
C ASP A 580 9.99 -12.49 -29.86
N SER A 581 9.19 -11.47 -30.17
CA SER A 581 8.76 -11.16 -31.53
C SER A 581 9.93 -10.70 -32.41
N ILE A 582 10.82 -9.83 -31.92
CA ILE A 582 12.03 -9.42 -32.63
C ILE A 582 12.87 -10.65 -33.01
N ARG A 583 13.13 -11.54 -32.04
CA ARG A 583 13.89 -12.78 -32.29
C ARG A 583 13.26 -13.63 -33.41
N ARG A 584 11.93 -13.78 -33.41
CA ARG A 584 11.21 -14.54 -34.44
C ARG A 584 11.28 -13.88 -35.82
N LEU A 585 11.26 -12.55 -35.89
CA LEU A 585 11.44 -11.82 -37.16
C LEU A 585 12.86 -12.02 -37.71
N HIS A 586 13.89 -12.00 -36.85
CA HIS A 586 15.26 -12.32 -37.23
C HIS A 586 15.43 -13.77 -37.71
N GLU A 587 14.80 -14.73 -37.04
CA GLU A 587 14.80 -16.15 -37.46
C GLU A 587 14.20 -16.33 -38.86
N ALA A 588 13.29 -15.44 -39.29
CA ALA A 588 12.72 -15.40 -40.63
C ALA A 588 13.55 -14.57 -41.64
N GLY A 589 14.71 -14.04 -41.23
CA GLY A 589 15.63 -13.28 -42.07
C GLY A 589 15.29 -11.80 -42.23
N ALA A 590 14.31 -11.27 -41.49
CA ALA A 590 14.04 -9.83 -41.44
C ALA A 590 15.03 -9.13 -40.52
N ARG A 591 15.30 -7.84 -40.79
CA ARG A 591 16.04 -6.96 -39.90
C ARG A 591 15.09 -6.05 -39.14
N VAL A 592 15.52 -5.58 -37.97
CA VAL A 592 14.76 -4.67 -37.12
C VAL A 592 15.58 -3.41 -36.88
N HIS A 593 15.01 -2.26 -37.21
CA HIS A 593 15.60 -0.94 -37.04
C HIS A 593 14.84 -0.16 -35.97
N ILE A 594 15.54 0.62 -35.17
CA ILE A 594 14.90 1.60 -34.28
C ILE A 594 14.67 2.90 -35.05
N ASP A 595 13.44 3.35 -35.04
CA ASP A 595 12.98 4.60 -35.66
C ASP A 595 12.94 5.78 -34.67
N ASP A 596 13.01 7.00 -35.20
CA ASP A 596 12.93 8.28 -34.45
C ASP A 596 13.93 8.40 -33.27
N PHE A 597 15.11 7.79 -33.37
CA PHE A 597 16.03 7.68 -32.23
C PHE A 597 16.51 9.06 -31.75
N GLY A 598 16.33 9.33 -30.45
CA GLY A 598 16.76 10.54 -29.77
C GLY A 598 15.69 11.62 -29.58
N THR A 599 14.44 11.37 -30.00
CA THR A 599 13.30 12.29 -29.82
C THR A 599 12.47 11.99 -28.55
N GLY A 600 12.64 10.80 -27.95
CA GLY A 600 11.88 10.31 -26.79
C GLY A 600 12.72 9.98 -25.54
N TYR A 601 12.40 8.86 -24.87
CA TYR A 601 13.13 8.36 -23.69
C TYR A 601 14.50 7.76 -24.11
N SER A 602 15.43 8.61 -24.54
CA SER A 602 16.74 8.24 -25.12
C SER A 602 17.58 7.34 -24.19
N SER A 603 17.26 6.05 -24.18
CA SER A 603 17.83 5.09 -23.25
C SER A 603 18.68 4.14 -24.06
N LEU A 604 19.94 4.54 -24.23
CA LEU A 604 21.03 3.70 -24.75
C LEU A 604 21.06 2.30 -24.12
N SER A 605 20.47 2.14 -22.93
CA SER A 605 20.33 0.84 -22.27
C SER A 605 19.52 -0.19 -23.06
N TYR A 606 18.62 0.21 -23.96
CA TYR A 606 17.83 -0.71 -24.79
C TYR A 606 18.63 -1.32 -25.94
N LEU A 607 19.61 -0.59 -26.47
CA LEU A 607 20.52 -1.11 -27.51
C LEU A 607 21.32 -2.32 -27.01
N ASN A 608 21.50 -2.47 -25.69
CA ASN A 608 22.16 -3.63 -25.09
C ASN A 608 21.20 -4.80 -24.78
N ARG A 609 19.89 -4.62 -24.91
CA ARG A 609 18.89 -5.63 -24.52
C ARG A 609 18.19 -6.27 -25.70
N PHE A 610 18.00 -5.50 -26.77
CA PHE A 610 17.39 -5.98 -27.99
C PHE A 610 18.46 -6.15 -29.06
N ASP A 611 18.32 -7.22 -29.84
CA ASP A 611 19.10 -7.41 -31.04
C ASP A 611 18.51 -6.47 -32.10
N ILE A 612 19.26 -5.46 -32.55
CA ILE A 612 18.80 -4.40 -33.44
C ILE A 612 19.85 -4.19 -34.52
N ASP A 613 19.43 -4.15 -35.78
CA ASP A 613 20.33 -4.12 -36.94
C ASP A 613 20.73 -2.71 -37.36
N ALA A 614 19.84 -1.74 -37.18
CA ALA A 614 20.09 -0.35 -37.56
C ALA A 614 19.39 0.68 -36.66
N LEU A 615 19.95 1.88 -36.66
CA LEU A 615 19.46 3.05 -35.95
C LEU A 615 19.11 4.15 -36.95
N LYS A 616 17.85 4.56 -36.99
CA LYS A 616 17.39 5.70 -37.79
C LYS A 616 17.54 6.97 -36.94
N ILE A 617 18.41 7.87 -37.40
CA ILE A 617 18.70 9.14 -36.75
C ILE A 617 17.73 10.18 -37.29
N ASP A 618 16.85 10.67 -36.41
CA ASP A 618 15.80 11.63 -36.76
C ASP A 618 16.35 12.94 -37.35
N GLN A 619 15.55 13.54 -38.23
CA GLN A 619 15.87 14.78 -38.95
C GLN A 619 16.26 15.95 -38.04
N SER A 620 15.80 15.98 -36.77
CA SER A 620 16.14 17.05 -35.83
C SER A 620 17.65 17.12 -35.55
N PHE A 621 18.36 15.99 -35.57
CA PHE A 621 19.81 15.94 -35.43
C PHE A 621 20.52 16.48 -36.68
N VAL A 622 19.97 16.23 -37.87
CA VAL A 622 20.49 16.76 -39.14
C VAL A 622 20.28 18.27 -39.22
N ALA A 623 19.13 18.77 -38.79
CA ALA A 623 18.87 20.21 -38.69
C ALA A 623 19.86 20.93 -37.73
N ALA A 624 20.29 20.23 -36.67
CA ALA A 624 21.24 20.75 -35.69
C ALA A 624 22.71 20.78 -36.18
N LEU A 625 23.05 20.21 -37.35
CA LEU A 625 24.42 20.22 -37.89
C LEU A 625 24.96 21.62 -38.22
N SER A 626 24.06 22.61 -38.29
CA SER A 626 24.40 24.03 -38.46
C SER A 626 25.18 24.62 -37.28
N ASN A 627 25.21 23.98 -36.11
CA ASN A 627 25.93 24.43 -34.93
C ASN A 627 26.92 23.38 -34.39
N GLU A 628 27.99 23.84 -33.73
CA GLU A 628 29.07 22.97 -33.25
C GLU A 628 28.59 21.92 -32.22
N LYS A 629 27.60 22.27 -31.39
CA LYS A 629 27.06 21.35 -30.38
C LYS A 629 26.30 20.21 -31.03
N GLY A 630 25.45 20.49 -32.01
CA GLY A 630 24.70 19.50 -32.78
C GLY A 630 25.62 18.57 -33.54
N GLN A 631 26.69 19.10 -34.15
CA GLN A 631 27.75 18.28 -34.76
C GLN A 631 28.39 17.31 -33.77
N LYS A 632 28.71 17.76 -32.54
CA LYS A 632 29.28 16.88 -31.49
C LYS A 632 28.31 15.78 -31.07
N VAL A 633 27.02 16.10 -30.90
CA VAL A 633 25.99 15.12 -30.53
C VAL A 633 25.82 14.08 -31.64
N PHE A 634 25.68 14.52 -32.90
CA PHE A 634 25.57 13.65 -34.06
C PHE A 634 26.79 12.72 -34.19
N ASN A 635 28.01 13.25 -34.04
CA ASN A 635 29.23 12.43 -34.07
C ASN A 635 29.31 11.43 -32.91
N GLY A 636 28.81 11.79 -31.73
CA GLY A 636 28.72 10.88 -30.59
C GLY A 636 27.77 9.71 -30.85
N LEU A 637 26.60 9.98 -31.45
CA LEU A 637 25.65 8.94 -31.85
C LEU A 637 26.25 7.97 -32.86
N ILE A 638 26.95 8.50 -33.86
CA ILE A 638 27.65 7.67 -34.85
C ILE A 638 28.71 6.78 -34.19
N ALA A 639 29.50 7.34 -33.28
CA ALA A 639 30.53 6.56 -32.58
C ALA A 639 29.92 5.43 -31.74
N ILE A 640 28.80 5.67 -31.06
CA ILE A 640 28.12 4.65 -30.25
C ILE A 640 27.56 3.54 -31.14
N ALA A 641 26.86 3.87 -32.22
CA ALA A 641 26.30 2.87 -33.13
C ALA A 641 27.41 2.00 -33.76
N ASN A 642 28.52 2.62 -34.18
CA ASN A 642 29.67 1.88 -34.72
C ASN A 642 30.32 0.93 -33.70
N GLU A 643 30.45 1.32 -32.43
CA GLU A 643 30.99 0.44 -31.36
C GLU A 643 30.04 -0.71 -31.00
N LEU A 644 28.77 -0.61 -31.36
CA LEU A 644 27.77 -1.66 -31.14
C LEU A 644 27.54 -2.51 -32.40
N ASP A 645 28.31 -2.29 -33.47
CA ASP A 645 28.10 -2.91 -34.79
C ASP A 645 26.69 -2.68 -35.37
N ILE A 646 26.05 -1.56 -35.00
CA ILE A 646 24.71 -1.16 -35.45
C ILE A 646 24.84 -0.21 -36.66
N LYS A 647 24.12 -0.51 -37.74
CA LYS A 647 24.08 0.36 -38.92
C LYS A 647 23.38 1.69 -38.65
N ILE A 648 23.69 2.71 -39.42
CA ILE A 648 23.12 4.05 -39.25
C ILE A 648 22.40 4.47 -40.51
N ILE A 649 21.14 4.86 -40.35
CA ILE A 649 20.32 5.48 -41.38
C ILE A 649 20.04 6.92 -40.93
N VAL A 650 20.44 7.91 -41.72
CA VAL A 650 20.28 9.33 -41.37
C VAL A 650 19.11 9.90 -42.14
N GLU A 651 18.10 10.38 -41.42
CA GLU A 651 16.87 10.90 -42.00
C GLU A 651 16.87 12.42 -42.16
N GLY A 652 16.01 12.92 -43.04
CA GLY A 652 15.82 14.36 -43.24
C GLY A 652 17.04 15.07 -43.82
N VAL A 653 17.83 14.40 -44.66
CA VAL A 653 18.91 15.06 -45.43
C VAL A 653 18.29 15.80 -46.62
N GLU A 654 18.16 17.10 -46.49
CA GLU A 654 17.47 17.97 -47.45
C GLU A 654 18.40 18.84 -48.29
N THR A 655 19.58 19.19 -47.75
CA THR A 655 20.54 20.08 -48.43
C THR A 655 21.85 19.39 -48.78
N LYS A 656 22.56 19.95 -49.76
CA LYS A 656 23.88 19.48 -50.18
C LYS A 656 24.90 19.57 -49.05
N GLU A 657 24.80 20.60 -48.21
CA GLU A 657 25.70 20.82 -47.07
C GLU A 657 25.50 19.75 -46.00
N GLN A 658 24.25 19.39 -45.70
CA GLN A 658 23.91 18.29 -44.79
C GLN A 658 24.47 16.97 -45.32
N TYR A 659 24.22 16.66 -46.61
CA TYR A 659 24.75 15.46 -47.24
C TYR A 659 26.29 15.43 -47.23
N ALA A 660 26.95 16.55 -47.56
CA ALA A 660 28.41 16.65 -47.54
C ALA A 660 29.00 16.44 -46.14
N TYR A 661 28.27 16.77 -45.08
CA TYR A 661 28.69 16.49 -43.70
C TYR A 661 28.49 15.01 -43.34
N VAL A 662 27.33 14.45 -43.66
CA VAL A 662 26.94 13.07 -43.34
C VAL A 662 27.81 12.07 -44.11
N SER A 663 28.07 12.30 -45.40
CA SER A 663 28.89 11.44 -46.26
C SER A 663 30.38 11.37 -45.90
N GLN A 664 30.88 12.29 -45.07
CA GLN A 664 32.25 12.20 -44.53
C GLN A 664 32.38 11.11 -43.45
N LYS A 665 31.26 10.58 -42.97
CA LYS A 665 31.22 9.52 -41.96
C LYS A 665 31.23 8.18 -42.68
N ALA A 666 32.07 7.25 -42.21
CA ALA A 666 32.20 5.95 -42.85
C ALA A 666 30.89 5.16 -42.70
N ASP A 667 30.38 4.69 -43.84
CA ASP A 667 29.29 3.70 -44.01
C ASP A 667 27.93 4.05 -43.36
N VAL A 668 27.37 5.20 -43.73
CA VAL A 668 25.99 5.59 -43.36
C VAL A 668 25.05 5.50 -44.56
N GLU A 669 23.81 5.10 -44.30
CA GLU A 669 22.69 5.16 -45.25
C GLU A 669 21.94 6.49 -45.03
N VAL A 670 21.40 7.08 -46.10
CA VAL A 670 20.80 8.41 -46.08
C VAL A 670 19.43 8.39 -46.72
N GLN A 671 18.49 9.04 -46.04
CA GLN A 671 17.12 9.23 -46.48
C GLN A 671 16.75 10.72 -46.37
N GLY A 672 16.23 11.31 -47.45
CA GLY A 672 15.81 12.70 -47.41
C GLY A 672 15.59 13.33 -48.79
N TRP A 673 14.99 14.53 -48.79
CA TRP A 673 14.54 15.21 -50.01
C TRP A 673 15.68 15.67 -50.91
N TYR A 674 16.93 15.68 -50.42
CA TYR A 674 18.09 15.92 -51.26
C TYR A 674 18.18 14.91 -52.42
N PHE A 675 17.82 13.65 -52.17
CA PHE A 675 17.79 12.59 -53.19
C PHE A 675 16.40 12.41 -53.78
N SER A 676 15.41 12.10 -52.94
CA SER A 676 14.04 11.88 -53.39
C SER A 676 13.06 12.04 -52.24
N ARG A 677 11.85 12.48 -52.57
CA ARG A 677 10.67 12.24 -51.74
C ARG A 677 10.23 10.78 -51.87
N ALA A 678 9.25 10.37 -51.06
CA ALA A 678 8.53 9.14 -51.29
C ALA A 678 7.91 9.16 -52.70
N ILE A 679 8.09 8.07 -53.46
CA ILE A 679 7.65 7.94 -54.85
C ILE A 679 6.70 6.76 -55.01
N ALA A 680 5.87 6.77 -56.05
CA ALA A 680 5.06 5.61 -56.39
C ALA A 680 5.97 4.46 -56.86
N ALA A 681 5.52 3.21 -56.66
CA ALA A 681 6.27 2.02 -57.07
C ALA A 681 6.71 2.03 -58.55
N ASN A 682 5.86 2.56 -59.44
CA ASN A 682 6.12 2.62 -60.88
C ASN A 682 7.25 3.60 -61.24
N ASP A 683 7.50 4.61 -60.40
CA ASP A 683 8.54 5.60 -60.63
C ASP A 683 9.92 5.11 -60.17
N PHE A 684 9.95 4.05 -59.35
CA PHE A 684 11.19 3.54 -58.76
C PHE A 684 12.18 3.02 -59.80
N ALA A 685 11.75 2.24 -60.79
CA ALA A 685 12.65 1.68 -61.80
C ALA A 685 13.45 2.79 -62.53
N SER A 686 12.78 3.89 -62.86
CA SER A 686 13.40 5.06 -63.49
C SER A 686 14.40 5.75 -62.54
N PHE A 687 14.05 5.89 -61.26
CA PHE A 687 14.91 6.47 -60.24
C PHE A 687 16.18 5.63 -60.00
N ASN A 688 16.04 4.30 -59.94
CA ASN A 688 17.15 3.37 -59.69
C ASN A 688 18.19 3.39 -60.82
N ILE A 689 17.74 3.48 -62.08
CA ILE A 689 18.63 3.57 -63.25
C ILE A 689 19.52 4.82 -63.18
N GLN A 690 18.97 5.97 -62.79
CA GLN A 690 19.74 7.23 -62.68
C GLN A 690 20.87 7.15 -61.64
N HIS A 691 20.65 6.41 -60.55
CA HIS A 691 21.61 6.25 -59.45
C HIS A 691 22.58 5.07 -59.66
N THR A 692 22.28 4.19 -60.63
CA THR A 692 23.20 3.12 -61.07
C THR A 692 24.10 3.59 -62.22
N ALA A 693 23.61 4.49 -63.09
CA ALA A 693 24.31 4.97 -64.29
C ALA A 693 25.46 5.96 -64.03
N THR A 694 25.51 6.62 -62.87
CA THR A 694 26.57 7.57 -62.48
C THR A 694 27.96 6.93 -62.34
N MET A 695 28.09 5.60 -62.39
CA MET A 695 29.38 4.90 -62.45
C MET A 695 30.06 4.95 -63.83
N ASN A 696 29.33 5.08 -64.94
CA ASN A 696 29.94 4.98 -66.28
C ASN A 696 30.46 6.31 -66.85
N ALA A 697 30.28 7.43 -66.15
CA ALA A 697 30.72 8.75 -66.61
C ALA A 697 32.04 9.24 -65.97
N ASN A 698 32.59 8.53 -64.99
CA ASN A 698 33.81 8.91 -64.26
C ASN A 698 34.88 7.78 -64.20
N ILE A 699 34.90 6.87 -65.19
CA ILE A 699 36.07 5.98 -65.42
C ILE A 699 37.05 6.68 -66.35
#